data_AF-H3H5E1-F1
#
_entry.id   AF-H3H5E1-F1
#
_cell.length_a   1.000
_cell.length_b   1.000
_cell.length_c   1.000
_cell.angle_alpha   90.00
_cell.angle_beta   90.00
_cell.angle_gamma   90.00
#
_symmetry.space_group_name_H-M   'P 1'
#
loop_
_entity.id
_entity.type
_entity.pdbx_description
1 polymer ?
#
loop_
_entity_poly.entity_id
_entity_poly.type
_entity_poly.pdbx_seq_one_letter_code
_entity_poly.pdbx_strand_id
1 'polypeptide(L)'
;MSWKKVEFKGSDSVDRLQRVQALCTAGDTKLDAILIIGGVDSFHSQASQAALKYLFLGNSGQELLGEQVISHEHEWLEDVILLVGPQRVSVFYSSESEAAVKVLPVISKWRHVTEYVIHDGMEPDEQEERKISAFKSMMAGVKCVGVPFGLDRDRTNLQDAMLPEKWALVQSYGLEGGASAGKGFFTMNHRVVNISRELMDVLAQLDGFSAKRVVQESQPFLAHHFAEFLVKLDHAESPEARNAKSESDLGEDLLSFYEFGTMQYSARGLKMSPNRGSRVLFGARTSSLTEKASPSAFLANSGAKEGAPATHMVVQAEDPFTGVRFARTYFLSSGKICKRVVDEDALVPSSVKPSVDITEAGTDTKAMIDLYSLLLRGFEAGVAELAGECMDRKLASLDRCIDPARAAAIQAMVAMDKTHSRLLGPSKFPTKFIDDQLRITAEIMDARGQPIDSLTEVKLANIPSDANPAAPLGSLVVGDTFLFHGRGSTSRVTDYVTKRILPVTKPFAYFRSWIQGGEEADSVDLLMSTLQSEFMLQSRSVRLGKAVTPLDADIESGGEGRISQTEMSSKATILLDSNLLPIIHGSWRIFTGGLVFTCPYFNPIVVSIERHVKSLTILPSSYEELVLLKLDVKEDSNNRMTPH
;
A
#
# COMPACT_ATOMS: atom_id res chain seq x y z
N MET A 1 17.89 4.31 8.05
CA MET A 1 16.82 5.01 8.78
C MET A 1 16.36 4.13 9.93
N SER A 2 16.31 4.63 11.17
CA SER A 2 15.70 3.89 12.28
C SER A 2 14.19 4.03 12.15
N TRP A 3 13.52 2.99 11.66
CA TRP A 3 12.07 2.94 11.59
C TRP A 3 11.55 2.93 13.03
N LYS A 4 10.76 3.94 13.40
CA LYS A 4 10.24 4.05 14.76
C LYS A 4 9.16 2.99 14.96
N LYS A 5 9.51 1.91 15.65
CA LYS A 5 8.55 0.87 16.04
C LYS A 5 7.38 1.48 16.79
N VAL A 6 6.17 1.07 16.43
CA VAL A 6 4.95 1.53 17.09
C VAL A 6 4.90 0.95 18.50
N GLU A 7 4.92 1.84 19.49
CA GLU A 7 4.81 1.45 20.90
C GLU A 7 3.41 0.90 21.19
N PHE A 8 3.36 -0.32 21.72
CA PHE A 8 2.14 -0.98 22.20
C PHE A 8 1.82 -0.54 23.62
N LYS A 9 0.57 -0.11 23.86
CA LYS A 9 0.14 0.45 25.15
C LYS A 9 -0.97 -0.38 25.78
N GLY A 10 -1.15 -0.24 27.09
CA GLY A 10 -2.27 -0.86 27.79
C GLY A 10 -3.65 -0.49 27.21
N SER A 11 -3.81 0.72 26.64
CA SER A 11 -5.04 1.11 25.95
C SER A 11 -5.32 0.25 24.71
N ASP A 12 -4.28 -0.10 23.95
CA ASP A 12 -4.42 -0.97 22.78
C ASP A 12 -4.80 -2.40 23.20
N SER A 13 -4.21 -2.85 24.32
CA SER A 13 -4.51 -4.15 24.92
C SER A 13 -5.95 -4.27 25.45
N VAL A 14 -6.57 -3.19 25.91
CA VAL A 14 -7.98 -3.19 26.36
C VAL A 14 -8.92 -3.65 25.26
N ASP A 15 -8.76 -3.11 24.05
CA ASP A 15 -9.60 -3.46 22.90
C ASP A 15 -9.41 -4.93 22.52
N ARG A 16 -8.16 -5.42 22.58
CA ARG A 16 -7.79 -6.81 22.34
C ARG A 16 -8.40 -7.76 23.37
N LEU A 17 -8.32 -7.40 24.65
CA LEU A 17 -8.92 -8.16 25.75
C LEU A 17 -10.44 -8.27 25.56
N GLN A 18 -11.13 -7.18 25.22
CA GLN A 18 -12.58 -7.20 25.01
C GLN A 18 -13.01 -8.17 23.89
N ARG A 19 -12.20 -8.29 22.84
CA ARG A 19 -12.43 -9.28 21.77
C ARG A 19 -12.31 -10.71 22.28
N VAL A 20 -11.30 -10.99 23.11
CA VAL A 20 -11.15 -12.29 23.76
C VAL A 20 -12.31 -12.56 24.73
N GLN A 21 -12.72 -11.58 25.52
CA GLN A 21 -13.86 -11.69 26.45
C GLN A 21 -15.18 -11.96 25.72
N ALA A 22 -15.37 -11.42 24.51
CA ALA A 22 -16.56 -11.65 23.70
C ALA A 22 -16.75 -13.14 23.36
N LEU A 23 -15.66 -13.91 23.24
CA LEU A 23 -15.70 -15.36 23.01
C LEU A 23 -16.43 -16.11 24.13
N CYS A 24 -16.38 -15.62 25.38
CA CYS A 24 -17.09 -16.26 26.48
C CYS A 24 -18.62 -16.30 26.28
N THR A 25 -19.13 -15.33 25.52
CA THR A 25 -20.56 -15.20 25.22
C THR A 25 -20.92 -15.57 23.78
N ALA A 26 -19.93 -15.90 22.97
CA ALA A 26 -20.11 -16.24 21.56
C ALA A 26 -20.51 -17.71 21.40
N GLY A 27 -21.44 -17.98 20.48
CA GLY A 27 -21.86 -19.34 20.13
C GLY A 27 -22.88 -19.96 21.10
N ASP A 28 -23.14 -21.26 20.89
CA ASP A 28 -24.19 -22.00 21.61
C ASP A 28 -23.76 -22.41 23.03
N THR A 29 -22.45 -22.61 23.26
CA THR A 29 -21.91 -22.95 24.58
C THR A 29 -21.36 -21.70 25.26
N LYS A 30 -22.05 -21.21 26.29
CA LYS A 30 -21.56 -20.11 27.12
C LYS A 30 -20.43 -20.59 28.02
N LEU A 31 -19.33 -19.83 28.03
CA LEU A 31 -18.17 -20.08 28.87
C LEU A 31 -18.20 -19.13 30.07
N ASP A 32 -17.88 -19.64 31.25
CA ASP A 32 -17.73 -18.80 32.44
C ASP A 32 -16.41 -18.01 32.38
N ALA A 33 -15.37 -18.63 31.81
CA ALA A 33 -14.07 -18.03 31.57
C ALA A 33 -13.26 -18.79 30.51
N ILE A 34 -12.18 -18.16 30.05
CA ILE A 34 -11.16 -18.70 29.17
C ILE A 34 -9.84 -18.76 29.96
N LEU A 35 -9.21 -19.93 29.98
CA LEU A 35 -7.94 -20.17 30.66
C LEU A 35 -6.80 -20.17 29.63
N ILE A 36 -5.84 -19.26 29.82
CA ILE A 36 -4.61 -19.13 29.03
C ILE A 36 -3.44 -19.30 30.00
N ILE A 37 -2.56 -20.25 29.71
CA ILE A 37 -1.39 -20.58 30.55
C ILE A 37 -0.14 -20.47 29.66
N GLY A 38 0.88 -19.76 30.15
CA GLY A 38 2.16 -19.62 29.48
C GLY A 38 3.03 -20.88 29.53
N GLY A 39 4.12 -20.86 28.74
CA GLY A 39 5.28 -21.73 28.96
C GLY A 39 5.01 -23.24 29.02
N VAL A 40 5.87 -23.90 29.80
CA VAL A 40 5.89 -25.36 29.99
C VAL A 40 4.63 -25.88 30.71
N ASP A 41 4.00 -25.05 31.54
CA ASP A 41 2.81 -25.42 32.32
C ASP A 41 1.62 -25.79 31.45
N SER A 42 1.53 -25.24 30.25
CA SER A 42 0.53 -25.55 29.22
C SER A 42 1.01 -26.54 28.16
N PHE A 43 2.16 -27.18 28.41
CA PHE A 43 2.88 -27.97 27.41
C PHE A 43 3.17 -27.16 26.14
N HIS A 44 3.53 -25.87 26.32
CA HIS A 44 3.76 -24.90 25.25
C HIS A 44 2.59 -24.78 24.26
N SER A 45 1.37 -24.63 24.77
CA SER A 45 0.20 -24.44 23.90
C SER A 45 0.38 -23.24 22.98
N GLN A 46 0.39 -23.50 21.66
CA GLN A 46 0.62 -22.48 20.65
C GLN A 46 -0.40 -21.33 20.72
N ALA A 47 -1.68 -21.67 20.94
CA ALA A 47 -2.75 -20.68 21.00
C ALA A 47 -2.71 -19.88 22.31
N SER A 48 -2.30 -20.48 23.44
CA SER A 48 -2.05 -19.75 24.69
C SER A 48 -0.91 -18.75 24.53
N GLN A 49 0.22 -19.19 23.96
CA GLN A 49 1.36 -18.31 23.73
C GLN A 49 1.04 -17.18 22.73
N ALA A 50 0.29 -17.48 21.66
CA ALA A 50 -0.17 -16.45 20.72
C ALA A 50 -1.05 -15.40 21.42
N ALA A 51 -1.97 -15.83 22.29
CA ALA A 51 -2.83 -14.91 23.04
C ALA A 51 -2.03 -14.02 24.01
N LEU A 52 -1.03 -14.57 24.71
CA LEU A 52 -0.15 -13.79 25.58
C LEU A 52 0.63 -12.73 24.79
N LYS A 53 1.26 -13.11 23.67
CA LYS A 53 1.97 -12.16 22.80
C LYS A 53 1.03 -11.09 22.23
N TYR A 54 -0.19 -11.48 21.84
CA TYR A 54 -1.20 -10.55 21.36
C TYR A 54 -1.62 -9.53 22.42
N LEU A 55 -1.85 -9.97 23.66
CA LEU A 55 -2.34 -9.12 24.75
C LEU A 55 -1.25 -8.24 25.38
N PHE A 56 0.00 -8.72 25.44
CA PHE A 56 1.07 -8.02 26.16
C PHE A 56 2.15 -7.39 25.28
N LEU A 57 2.46 -7.98 24.11
CA LEU A 57 3.57 -7.55 23.28
C LEU A 57 3.13 -6.78 22.02
N GLY A 58 1.84 -6.76 21.73
CA GLY A 58 1.31 -6.12 20.53
C GLY A 58 1.49 -6.92 19.25
N ASN A 59 1.97 -8.17 19.33
CA ASN A 59 2.11 -9.04 18.16
C ASN A 59 0.76 -9.21 17.46
N SER A 60 0.76 -9.34 16.13
CA SER A 60 -0.47 -9.51 15.35
C SER A 60 -0.22 -10.13 13.99
N GLY A 61 -1.29 -10.58 13.33
CA GLY A 61 -1.21 -11.07 11.97
C GLY A 61 -0.34 -12.32 11.87
N GLN A 62 0.59 -12.33 10.93
CA GLN A 62 1.43 -13.50 10.66
C GLN A 62 2.42 -13.84 11.78
N GLU A 63 2.73 -12.90 12.68
CA GLU A 63 3.61 -13.13 13.84
C GLU A 63 3.02 -14.15 14.83
N LEU A 64 1.69 -14.31 14.80
CA LEU A 64 0.94 -15.23 15.66
C LEU A 64 0.68 -16.58 14.99
N LEU A 65 1.27 -16.83 13.80
CA LEU A 65 1.14 -18.09 13.07
C LEU A 65 2.36 -18.98 13.23
N GLY A 66 2.21 -20.26 12.88
CA GLY A 66 3.27 -21.25 12.99
C GLY A 66 3.61 -21.57 14.44
N GLU A 67 4.83 -22.05 14.66
CA GLU A 67 5.30 -22.35 16.01
C GLU A 67 5.42 -21.07 16.84
N GLN A 68 4.75 -21.07 17.99
CA GLN A 68 4.82 -19.98 18.93
C GLN A 68 5.83 -20.38 20.00
N VAL A 69 7.00 -19.74 19.94
CA VAL A 69 8.03 -19.82 20.97
C VAL A 69 8.15 -18.45 21.62
N ILE A 70 8.14 -18.39 22.95
CA ILE A 70 8.43 -17.17 23.70
C ILE A 70 9.94 -16.94 23.61
N SER A 71 10.36 -15.77 23.11
CA SER A 71 11.78 -15.43 23.01
C SER A 71 12.38 -15.22 24.40
N HIS A 72 13.68 -15.42 24.55
CA HIS A 72 14.39 -15.23 25.83
C HIS A 72 14.19 -13.82 26.42
N GLU A 73 14.04 -12.78 25.59
CA GLU A 73 13.71 -11.41 26.04
C GLU A 73 12.30 -11.26 26.65
N HIS A 74 11.46 -12.29 26.50
CA HIS A 74 10.08 -12.33 26.94
C HIS A 74 9.76 -13.56 27.80
N GLU A 75 10.79 -14.23 28.32
CA GLU A 75 10.67 -15.45 29.15
C GLU A 75 9.73 -15.25 30.35
N TRP A 76 9.62 -14.02 30.85
CA TRP A 76 8.65 -13.65 31.88
C TRP A 76 7.17 -13.94 31.53
N LEU A 77 6.83 -14.13 30.24
CA LEU A 77 5.50 -14.56 29.81
C LEU A 77 5.23 -16.05 30.06
N GLU A 78 6.27 -16.86 30.28
CA GLU A 78 6.11 -18.31 30.46
C GLU A 78 5.34 -18.65 31.75
N ASP A 79 5.49 -17.84 32.79
CA ASP A 79 4.79 -18.01 34.07
C ASP A 79 3.47 -17.23 34.17
N VAL A 80 3.06 -16.52 33.13
CA VAL A 80 1.81 -15.75 33.16
C VAL A 80 0.61 -16.68 32.96
N ILE A 81 -0.35 -16.61 33.89
CA ILE A 81 -1.64 -17.30 33.80
C ILE A 81 -2.75 -16.26 33.72
N LEU A 82 -3.63 -16.39 32.73
CA LEU A 82 -4.82 -15.56 32.59
C LEU A 82 -6.08 -16.41 32.70
N LEU A 83 -7.03 -15.94 33.49
CA LEU A 83 -8.41 -16.40 33.46
C LEU A 83 -9.30 -15.24 33.04
N VAL A 84 -9.71 -15.26 31.77
CA VAL A 84 -10.48 -14.19 31.12
C VAL A 84 -11.96 -14.54 31.16
N GLY A 85 -12.73 -13.85 31.98
CA GLY A 85 -14.20 -13.94 32.00
C GLY A 85 -14.87 -12.82 31.19
N PRO A 86 -16.20 -12.87 30.98
CA PRO A 86 -16.93 -11.89 30.15
C PRO A 86 -16.74 -10.42 30.56
N GLN A 87 -16.49 -10.15 31.84
CA GLN A 87 -16.35 -8.80 32.40
C GLN A 87 -15.23 -8.68 33.45
N ARG A 88 -14.50 -9.77 33.72
CA ARG A 88 -13.45 -9.83 34.76
C ARG A 88 -12.25 -10.58 34.23
N VAL A 89 -11.08 -10.29 34.77
CA VAL A 89 -9.85 -11.02 34.44
C VAL A 89 -9.10 -11.30 35.72
N SER A 90 -8.62 -12.52 35.88
CA SER A 90 -7.62 -12.83 36.89
C SER A 90 -6.28 -13.06 36.20
N VAL A 91 -5.20 -12.49 36.75
CA VAL A 91 -3.85 -12.62 36.21
C VAL A 91 -2.89 -13.06 37.30
N PHE A 92 -2.09 -14.08 37.01
CA PHE A 92 -0.94 -14.48 37.81
C PHE A 92 0.35 -14.06 37.12
N TYR A 93 1.28 -13.46 37.88
CA TYR A 93 2.61 -13.08 37.41
C TYR A 93 3.58 -12.82 38.59
N SER A 94 4.88 -12.75 38.34
CA SER A 94 5.88 -12.38 39.36
C SER A 94 5.94 -10.85 39.60
N SER A 95 5.90 -10.41 40.86
CA SER A 95 5.74 -9.00 41.27
C SER A 95 7.02 -8.16 41.36
N GLU A 96 8.20 -8.78 41.42
CA GLU A 96 9.49 -8.06 41.60
C GLU A 96 10.47 -8.25 40.42
N SER A 97 10.04 -8.97 39.37
CA SER A 97 10.83 -9.25 38.17
C SER A 97 10.53 -8.27 37.02
N GLU A 98 11.24 -8.49 35.90
CA GLU A 98 10.88 -7.90 34.61
C GLU A 98 9.39 -8.13 34.25
N ALA A 99 8.77 -9.21 34.73
CA ALA A 99 7.35 -9.49 34.51
C ALA A 99 6.47 -8.33 35.00
N ALA A 100 6.65 -7.86 36.23
CA ALA A 100 5.85 -6.77 36.79
C ALA A 100 5.99 -5.47 35.99
N VAL A 101 7.22 -5.14 35.58
CA VAL A 101 7.51 -3.94 34.78
C VAL A 101 6.79 -3.96 33.42
N LYS A 102 6.58 -5.14 32.83
CA LYS A 102 5.93 -5.30 31.53
C LYS A 102 4.42 -5.53 31.63
N VAL A 103 3.96 -6.27 32.64
CA VAL A 103 2.54 -6.63 32.85
C VAL A 103 1.75 -5.45 33.40
N LEU A 104 2.24 -4.77 34.45
CA LEU A 104 1.51 -3.71 35.15
C LEU A 104 1.05 -2.56 34.23
N PRO A 105 1.89 -2.02 33.32
CA PRO A 105 1.45 -0.96 32.40
C PRO A 105 0.30 -1.39 31.49
N VAL A 106 0.22 -2.68 31.17
CA VAL A 106 -0.85 -3.25 30.33
C VAL A 106 -2.12 -3.43 31.16
N ILE A 107 -2.04 -4.20 32.25
CA ILE A 107 -3.23 -4.59 33.04
C ILE A 107 -3.84 -3.42 33.81
N SER A 108 -3.07 -2.36 34.11
CA SER A 108 -3.59 -1.13 34.75
C SER A 108 -4.67 -0.41 33.94
N LYS A 109 -4.81 -0.72 32.64
CA LYS A 109 -5.88 -0.20 31.78
C LYS A 109 -7.07 -1.14 31.66
N TRP A 110 -6.90 -2.41 32.02
CA TRP A 110 -7.98 -3.40 32.01
C TRP A 110 -8.97 -3.14 33.15
N ARG A 111 -10.21 -3.61 32.99
CA ARG A 111 -11.26 -3.46 34.00
C ARG A 111 -11.44 -4.75 34.79
N HIS A 112 -11.74 -4.60 36.08
CA HIS A 112 -12.06 -5.72 36.98
C HIS A 112 -10.97 -6.81 36.99
N VAL A 113 -9.71 -6.37 37.13
CA VAL A 113 -8.55 -7.26 37.24
C VAL A 113 -8.39 -7.72 38.69
N THR A 114 -8.17 -9.02 38.88
CA THR A 114 -7.71 -9.60 40.14
C THR A 114 -6.28 -10.11 39.95
N GLU A 115 -5.34 -9.56 40.71
CA GLU A 115 -3.92 -9.90 40.61
C GLU A 115 -3.58 -10.99 41.63
N TYR A 116 -2.86 -12.00 41.15
CA TYR A 116 -2.21 -13.02 41.98
C TYR A 116 -0.72 -12.90 41.73
N VAL A 117 0.06 -12.69 42.78
CA VAL A 117 1.49 -12.41 42.63
C VAL A 117 2.34 -13.24 43.57
N ILE A 118 3.52 -13.57 43.08
CA ILE A 118 4.62 -14.14 43.86
C ILE A 118 5.80 -13.17 43.86
N HIS A 119 6.72 -13.33 44.80
CA HIS A 119 7.96 -12.58 44.84
C HIS A 119 9.11 -13.51 44.48
N ASP A 120 10.04 -13.07 43.63
CA ASP A 120 11.15 -13.92 43.15
C ASP A 120 12.13 -14.31 44.26
N GLY A 121 12.13 -13.57 45.37
CA GLY A 121 12.94 -13.88 46.55
C GLY A 121 12.39 -15.02 47.42
N MET A 122 11.23 -15.58 47.09
CA MET A 122 10.66 -16.76 47.78
C MET A 122 11.40 -18.03 47.37
N GLU A 123 11.43 -19.03 48.24
CA GLU A 123 11.96 -20.35 47.88
C GLU A 123 11.15 -20.96 46.70
N PRO A 124 11.78 -21.66 45.75
CA PRO A 124 11.09 -22.19 44.56
C PRO A 124 9.86 -23.05 44.88
N ASP A 125 9.95 -23.89 45.91
CA ASP A 125 8.84 -24.74 46.35
C ASP A 125 7.66 -23.90 46.88
N GLU A 126 7.94 -22.79 47.57
CA GLU A 126 6.93 -21.85 48.06
C GLU A 126 6.27 -21.08 46.90
N GLN A 127 7.06 -20.68 45.89
CA GLN A 127 6.54 -20.04 44.68
C GLN A 127 5.54 -20.96 43.97
N GLU A 128 5.90 -22.22 43.81
CA GLU A 128 5.06 -23.22 43.14
C GLU A 128 3.79 -23.52 43.95
N GLU A 129 3.88 -23.67 45.28
CA GLU A 129 2.70 -23.85 46.13
C GLU A 129 1.73 -22.65 46.03
N ARG A 130 2.26 -21.42 46.03
CA ARG A 130 1.46 -20.20 45.86
C ARG A 130 0.84 -20.10 44.47
N LYS A 131 1.56 -20.50 43.41
CA LYS A 131 1.06 -20.56 42.03
C LYS A 131 -0.12 -21.53 41.92
N ILE A 132 0.00 -22.73 42.49
CA ILE A 132 -1.08 -23.73 42.54
C ILE A 132 -2.28 -23.20 43.34
N SER A 133 -2.04 -22.58 44.50
CA SER A 133 -3.09 -21.98 45.33
C SER A 133 -3.82 -20.83 44.63
N ALA A 134 -3.09 -19.97 43.92
CA ALA A 134 -3.62 -18.91 43.08
C ALA A 134 -4.49 -19.50 41.96
N PHE A 135 -3.99 -20.51 41.24
CA PHE A 135 -4.73 -21.18 40.18
C PHE A 135 -6.06 -21.79 40.69
N LYS A 136 -6.04 -22.50 41.83
CA LYS A 136 -7.26 -23.02 42.47
C LYS A 136 -8.25 -21.90 42.83
N SER A 137 -7.73 -20.77 43.33
CA SER A 137 -8.54 -19.59 43.67
C SER A 137 -9.15 -18.91 42.43
N MET A 138 -8.38 -18.81 41.34
CA MET A 138 -8.86 -18.29 40.05
C MET A 138 -10.01 -19.13 39.50
N MET A 139 -9.90 -20.47 39.58
CA MET A 139 -10.90 -21.41 39.07
C MET A 139 -12.14 -21.56 39.95
N ALA A 140 -12.16 -20.96 41.15
CA ALA A 140 -13.30 -21.04 42.06
C ALA A 140 -14.59 -20.51 41.42
N GLY A 141 -15.61 -21.37 41.35
CA GLY A 141 -16.93 -21.01 40.79
C GLY A 141 -17.02 -21.01 39.27
N VAL A 142 -15.95 -21.37 38.55
CA VAL A 142 -15.98 -21.62 37.09
C VAL A 142 -16.53 -23.03 36.86
N LYS A 143 -17.57 -23.19 36.04
CA LYS A 143 -18.14 -24.51 35.70
C LYS A 143 -17.81 -24.92 34.27
N CYS A 144 -17.86 -23.99 33.32
CA CYS A 144 -17.50 -24.22 31.93
C CYS A 144 -16.33 -23.33 31.54
N VAL A 145 -15.20 -23.93 31.20
CA VAL A 145 -13.95 -23.21 30.88
C VAL A 145 -13.53 -23.47 29.43
N GLY A 146 -13.26 -22.39 28.70
CA GLY A 146 -12.61 -22.45 27.41
C GLY A 146 -11.11 -22.63 27.59
N VAL A 147 -10.51 -23.64 26.97
CA VAL A 147 -9.07 -23.89 27.01
C VAL A 147 -8.56 -24.06 25.58
N PRO A 148 -7.58 -23.27 25.12
CA PRO A 148 -7.05 -23.39 23.77
C PRO A 148 -5.95 -24.46 23.74
N PHE A 149 -6.33 -25.74 23.67
CA PHE A 149 -5.38 -26.87 23.79
C PHE A 149 -5.01 -27.57 22.48
N GLY A 150 -5.45 -27.06 21.33
CA GLY A 150 -4.89 -27.43 20.04
C GLY A 150 -5.92 -27.71 18.95
N LEU A 151 -5.40 -27.80 17.72
CA LEU A 151 -6.16 -28.11 16.52
C LEU A 151 -5.72 -29.47 15.96
N ASP A 152 -6.63 -30.15 15.27
CA ASP A 152 -6.29 -31.30 14.46
C ASP A 152 -5.65 -30.91 13.11
N ARG A 153 -5.40 -31.91 12.25
CA ARG A 153 -4.83 -31.69 10.91
C ARG A 153 -5.73 -30.88 9.99
N ASP A 154 -7.04 -30.92 10.21
CA ASP A 154 -8.05 -30.22 9.44
C ASP A 154 -8.35 -28.82 10.00
N ARG A 155 -7.54 -28.35 10.97
CA ARG A 155 -7.69 -27.08 11.69
C ARG A 155 -9.02 -26.95 12.43
N THR A 156 -9.58 -28.07 12.85
CA THR A 156 -10.71 -28.11 13.75
C THR A 156 -10.24 -28.34 15.18
N ASN A 157 -11.05 -27.93 16.15
CA ASN A 157 -10.71 -28.11 17.55
C ASN A 157 -10.57 -29.60 17.89
N LEU A 158 -9.48 -29.96 18.54
CA LEU A 158 -9.32 -31.30 19.14
C LEU A 158 -10.48 -31.59 20.10
N GLN A 159 -11.06 -32.78 19.97
CA GLN A 159 -12.27 -33.18 20.70
C GLN A 159 -11.97 -33.81 22.07
N ASP A 160 -10.74 -34.26 22.31
CA ASP A 160 -10.35 -34.88 23.57
C ASP A 160 -10.16 -33.82 24.68
N ALA A 161 -11.22 -33.60 25.45
CA ALA A 161 -11.24 -32.67 26.58
C ALA A 161 -10.35 -33.10 27.77
N MET A 162 -9.77 -34.30 27.74
CA MET A 162 -8.82 -34.77 28.75
C MET A 162 -7.38 -34.35 28.46
N LEU A 163 -7.08 -33.80 27.27
CA LEU A 163 -5.72 -33.37 26.92
C LEU A 163 -5.14 -32.34 27.90
N PRO A 164 -5.91 -31.32 28.36
CA PRO A 164 -5.42 -30.39 29.37
C PRO A 164 -5.06 -31.04 30.71
N GLU A 165 -5.56 -32.22 31.06
CA GLU A 165 -5.18 -32.90 32.32
C GLU A 165 -3.70 -33.29 32.37
N LYS A 166 -3.03 -33.33 31.20
CA LYS A 166 -1.60 -33.61 31.09
C LYS A 166 -0.73 -32.36 31.31
N TRP A 167 -1.34 -31.18 31.36
CA TRP A 167 -0.63 -29.92 31.59
C TRP A 167 -0.23 -29.85 33.07
N ALA A 168 1.03 -29.51 33.35
CA ALA A 168 1.59 -29.59 34.71
C ALA A 168 0.75 -28.81 35.73
N LEU A 169 0.38 -27.58 35.39
CA LEU A 169 -0.44 -26.73 36.25
C LEU A 169 -1.87 -27.27 36.41
N VAL A 170 -2.48 -27.80 35.34
CA VAL A 170 -3.84 -28.38 35.43
C VAL A 170 -3.82 -29.66 36.28
N GLN A 171 -2.80 -30.49 36.11
CA GLN A 171 -2.60 -31.70 36.89
C GLN A 171 -2.43 -31.40 38.38
N SER A 172 -1.77 -30.29 38.73
CA SER A 172 -1.60 -29.83 40.11
C SER A 172 -2.93 -29.53 40.82
N TYR A 173 -4.00 -29.25 40.07
CA TYR A 173 -5.33 -28.98 40.62
C TYR A 173 -5.85 -30.15 41.46
N GLY A 174 -5.59 -31.39 41.01
CA GLY A 174 -6.03 -32.61 41.67
C GLY A 174 -5.19 -33.04 42.87
N LEU A 175 -4.06 -32.36 43.16
CA LEU A 175 -3.23 -32.65 44.31
C LEU A 175 -3.90 -32.19 45.61
N GLU A 176 -3.90 -33.06 46.62
CA GLU A 176 -4.46 -32.77 47.94
C GLU A 176 -3.59 -31.73 48.67
N GLY A 177 -4.15 -30.54 48.92
CA GLY A 177 -3.47 -29.42 49.56
C GLY A 177 -4.14 -28.08 49.18
N GLY A 178 -4.64 -27.34 50.18
CA GLY A 178 -5.33 -26.05 50.01
C GLY A 178 -6.79 -26.05 50.50
N ALA A 179 -7.26 -24.91 51.02
CA ALA A 179 -8.51 -24.78 51.77
C ALA A 179 -9.82 -24.67 50.94
N SER A 180 -9.89 -25.15 49.68
CA SER A 180 -11.11 -24.98 48.86
C SER A 180 -11.54 -26.19 47.99
N ALA A 181 -12.73 -26.69 48.35
CA ALA A 181 -13.88 -27.27 47.62
C ALA A 181 -13.80 -28.33 46.49
N GLY A 182 -12.71 -28.49 45.73
CA GLY A 182 -12.68 -29.44 44.61
C GLY A 182 -11.84 -30.68 44.90
N LYS A 183 -12.44 -31.85 45.13
CA LYS A 183 -11.69 -33.13 45.15
C LYS A 183 -11.70 -33.75 43.75
N GLY A 184 -10.56 -34.30 43.31
CA GLY A 184 -10.43 -35.02 42.03
C GLY A 184 -9.85 -34.18 40.89
N PHE A 185 -9.85 -34.76 39.68
CA PHE A 185 -9.25 -34.16 38.48
C PHE A 185 -9.95 -32.87 38.03
N PHE A 186 -9.28 -32.06 37.21
CA PHE A 186 -9.78 -30.76 36.77
C PHE A 186 -11.09 -30.89 35.97
N THR A 187 -11.13 -31.79 35.01
CA THR A 187 -12.27 -32.12 34.13
C THR A 187 -13.44 -32.76 34.86
N MET A 188 -13.23 -33.29 36.08
CA MET A 188 -14.33 -33.73 36.94
C MET A 188 -15.09 -32.54 37.55
N ASN A 189 -14.38 -31.43 37.81
CA ASN A 189 -14.93 -30.24 38.44
C ASN A 189 -15.35 -29.17 37.43
N HIS A 190 -14.75 -29.17 36.24
CA HIS A 190 -14.96 -28.18 35.18
C HIS A 190 -15.24 -28.84 33.84
N ARG A 191 -16.29 -28.39 33.14
CA ARG A 191 -16.52 -28.73 31.73
C ARG A 191 -15.51 -27.95 30.88
N VAL A 192 -14.56 -28.66 30.30
CA VAL A 192 -13.56 -28.09 29.39
C VAL A 192 -14.09 -28.05 27.96
N VAL A 193 -13.94 -26.90 27.30
CA VAL A 193 -14.30 -26.69 25.90
C VAL A 193 -13.06 -26.20 25.16
N ASN A 194 -12.72 -26.86 24.07
CA ASN A 194 -11.64 -26.38 23.21
C ASN A 194 -12.08 -25.15 22.43
N ILE A 195 -11.28 -24.08 22.50
CA ILE A 195 -11.54 -22.81 21.81
C ILE A 195 -10.38 -22.38 20.90
N SER A 196 -9.44 -23.27 20.59
CA SER A 196 -8.24 -22.91 19.85
C SER A 196 -8.55 -22.23 18.52
N ARG A 197 -9.52 -22.73 17.76
CA ARG A 197 -9.89 -22.15 16.45
C ARG A 197 -10.49 -20.75 16.62
N GLU A 198 -11.49 -20.63 17.48
CA GLU A 198 -12.23 -19.40 17.73
C GLU A 198 -11.30 -18.30 18.27
N LEU A 199 -10.38 -18.67 19.15
CA LEU A 199 -9.34 -17.78 19.65
C LEU A 199 -8.44 -17.31 18.51
N MET A 200 -7.88 -18.23 17.71
CA MET A 200 -7.01 -17.86 16.59
C MET A 200 -7.73 -17.00 15.53
N ASP A 201 -9.03 -17.24 15.30
CA ASP A 201 -9.86 -16.41 14.41
C ASP A 201 -10.02 -14.99 14.96
N VAL A 202 -10.19 -14.82 16.28
CA VAL A 202 -10.21 -13.50 16.93
C VAL A 202 -8.85 -12.80 16.83
N LEU A 203 -7.75 -13.51 17.10
CA LEU A 203 -6.39 -12.96 17.02
C LEU A 203 -6.00 -12.53 15.58
N ALA A 204 -6.64 -13.12 14.57
CA ALA A 204 -6.43 -12.77 13.17
C ALA A 204 -7.14 -11.47 12.75
N GLN A 205 -8.15 -11.01 13.49
CA GLN A 205 -8.92 -9.83 13.10
C GLN A 205 -8.09 -8.55 13.18
N LEU A 206 -8.28 -7.66 12.21
CA LEU A 206 -7.64 -6.34 12.24
C LEU A 206 -8.18 -5.51 13.42
N ASP A 207 -7.27 -4.97 14.23
CA ASP A 207 -7.57 -4.03 15.32
C ASP A 207 -6.91 -2.68 15.11
N GLY A 208 -7.20 -1.72 15.99
CA GLY A 208 -6.68 -0.35 15.88
C GLY A 208 -5.15 -0.29 15.94
N PHE A 209 -4.52 -1.17 16.72
CA PHE A 209 -3.06 -1.22 16.82
C PHE A 209 -2.44 -1.82 15.56
N SER A 210 -2.98 -2.92 15.04
CA SER A 210 -2.55 -3.50 13.77
C SER A 210 -2.75 -2.53 12.60
N ALA A 211 -3.86 -1.79 12.58
CA ALA A 211 -4.11 -0.73 11.59
C ALA A 211 -3.07 0.41 11.69
N LYS A 212 -2.67 0.79 12.92
CA LYS A 212 -1.60 1.77 13.14
C LYS A 212 -0.25 1.27 12.65
N ARG A 213 0.10 -0.01 12.90
CA ARG A 213 1.31 -0.63 12.37
C ARG A 213 1.32 -0.68 10.84
N VAL A 214 0.20 -0.98 10.20
CA VAL A 214 0.07 -0.91 8.74
C VAL A 214 0.48 0.47 8.20
N VAL A 215 0.00 1.54 8.82
CA VAL A 215 0.27 2.92 8.34
C VAL A 215 1.66 3.42 8.74
N GLN A 216 2.17 3.04 9.91
CA GLN A 216 3.41 3.60 10.47
C GLN A 216 4.65 2.72 10.24
N GLU A 217 4.47 1.43 9.92
CA GLU A 217 5.56 0.47 9.69
C GLU A 217 5.50 -0.12 8.28
N SER A 218 4.43 -0.85 7.93
CA SER A 218 4.35 -1.61 6.67
C SER A 218 4.30 -0.73 5.42
N GLN A 219 3.42 0.27 5.39
CA GLN A 219 3.30 1.18 4.25
C GLN A 219 4.61 1.94 3.97
N PRO A 220 5.27 2.55 4.97
CA PRO A 220 6.55 3.22 4.75
C PRO A 220 7.66 2.27 4.26
N PHE A 221 7.68 1.02 4.73
CA PHE A 221 8.64 0.02 4.26
C PHE A 221 8.42 -0.35 2.79
N LEU A 222 7.17 -0.60 2.39
CA LEU A 222 6.81 -0.82 0.98
C LEU A 222 7.12 0.42 0.11
N ALA A 223 6.91 1.62 0.64
CA ALA A 223 7.23 2.87 -0.06
C ALA A 223 8.73 3.05 -0.30
N HIS A 224 9.59 2.56 0.59
CA HIS A 224 11.04 2.58 0.38
C HIS A 224 11.45 1.72 -0.82
N HIS A 225 11.01 0.46 -0.89
CA HIS A 225 11.30 -0.40 -2.05
C HIS A 225 10.67 0.12 -3.34
N PHE A 226 9.48 0.73 -3.25
CA PHE A 226 8.89 1.40 -4.40
C PHE A 226 9.70 2.62 -4.87
N ALA A 227 10.29 3.40 -3.96
CA ALA A 227 11.17 4.49 -4.33
C ALA A 227 12.46 3.98 -5.00
N GLU A 228 13.05 2.88 -4.52
CA GLU A 228 14.20 2.23 -5.15
C GLU A 228 13.89 1.75 -6.58
N PHE A 229 12.70 1.16 -6.76
CA PHE A 229 12.18 0.81 -8.08
C PHE A 229 12.09 2.03 -9.01
N LEU A 230 11.53 3.14 -8.54
CA LEU A 230 11.42 4.37 -9.35
C LEU A 230 12.80 4.96 -9.70
N VAL A 231 13.76 4.91 -8.78
CA VAL A 231 15.13 5.38 -8.99
C VAL A 231 15.77 4.70 -10.20
N LYS A 232 15.48 3.41 -10.45
CA LYS A 232 15.99 2.70 -11.65
C LYS A 232 15.50 3.30 -12.97
N LEU A 233 14.33 3.91 -12.99
CA LEU A 233 13.78 4.59 -14.17
C LEU A 233 14.30 6.03 -14.28
N ASP A 234 14.40 6.70 -13.14
CA ASP A 234 14.78 8.12 -13.05
C ASP A 234 16.28 8.34 -13.30
N HIS A 235 17.12 7.40 -12.87
CA HIS A 235 18.57 7.45 -13.02
C HIS A 235 19.10 6.66 -14.21
N ALA A 236 18.22 6.11 -15.06
CA ALA A 236 18.68 5.53 -16.31
C ALA A 236 19.38 6.61 -17.15
N GLU A 237 20.64 6.36 -17.49
CA GLU A 237 21.51 7.33 -18.19
C GLU A 237 20.92 7.81 -19.52
N SER A 238 20.12 6.96 -20.17
CA SER A 238 19.37 7.30 -21.38
C SER A 238 18.07 6.48 -21.51
N PRO A 239 17.14 6.88 -22.39
CA PRO A 239 15.97 6.07 -22.74
C PRO A 239 16.32 4.67 -23.27
N GLU A 240 17.45 4.51 -23.96
CA GLU A 240 17.95 3.22 -24.48
C GLU A 240 18.38 2.30 -23.33
N ALA A 241 18.99 2.86 -22.29
CA ALA A 241 19.34 2.12 -21.08
C ALA A 241 18.08 1.58 -20.37
N ARG A 242 16.95 2.31 -20.41
CA ARG A 242 15.64 1.79 -19.95
C ARG A 242 15.12 0.67 -20.87
N ASN A 243 15.23 0.85 -22.18
CA ASN A 243 14.78 -0.15 -23.16
C ASN A 243 15.46 -1.51 -23.01
N ALA A 244 16.71 -1.53 -22.53
CA ALA A 244 17.48 -2.73 -22.26
C ALA A 244 17.09 -3.47 -20.97
N LYS A 245 16.18 -2.92 -20.14
CA LYS A 245 15.73 -3.57 -18.90
C LYS A 245 14.61 -4.57 -19.17
N SER A 246 14.70 -5.75 -18.56
CA SER A 246 13.59 -6.70 -18.50
C SER A 246 12.60 -6.34 -17.39
N GLU A 247 11.41 -6.96 -17.42
CA GLU A 247 10.41 -6.84 -16.34
C GLU A 247 10.99 -7.22 -14.98
N SER A 248 11.77 -8.32 -14.92
CA SER A 248 12.41 -8.79 -13.69
C SER A 248 13.50 -7.83 -13.22
N ASP A 249 14.39 -7.37 -14.12
CA ASP A 249 15.48 -6.45 -13.75
C ASP A 249 14.94 -5.13 -13.19
N LEU A 250 13.88 -4.61 -13.82
CA LEU A 250 13.26 -3.37 -13.41
C LEU A 250 12.53 -3.53 -12.06
N GLY A 251 11.76 -4.61 -11.92
CA GLY A 251 10.93 -4.88 -10.75
C GLY A 251 11.66 -5.47 -9.54
N GLU A 252 12.95 -5.76 -9.65
CA GLU A 252 13.71 -6.56 -8.67
C GLU A 252 13.49 -6.15 -7.21
N ASP A 253 13.47 -4.85 -6.87
CA ASP A 253 13.35 -4.40 -5.48
C ASP A 253 11.98 -4.79 -4.88
N LEU A 254 10.92 -4.74 -5.69
CA LEU A 254 9.56 -5.09 -5.29
C LEU A 254 9.34 -6.60 -5.30
N LEU A 255 9.94 -7.30 -6.27
CA LEU A 255 9.85 -8.75 -6.44
C LEU A 255 10.56 -9.44 -5.27
N SER A 256 11.84 -9.13 -5.07
CA SER A 256 12.65 -9.70 -3.99
C SER A 256 12.04 -9.40 -2.63
N PHE A 257 11.60 -8.17 -2.37
CA PHE A 257 10.93 -7.84 -1.10
C PHE A 257 9.77 -8.78 -0.76
N TYR A 258 8.89 -9.04 -1.73
CA TYR A 258 7.75 -9.93 -1.53
C TYR A 258 8.18 -11.41 -1.46
N GLU A 259 9.10 -11.86 -2.31
CA GLU A 259 9.58 -13.24 -2.33
C GLU A 259 10.30 -13.62 -1.02
N PHE A 260 11.19 -12.76 -0.51
CA PHE A 260 11.86 -12.97 0.77
C PHE A 260 10.85 -12.98 1.93
N GLY A 261 9.88 -12.06 1.94
CA GLY A 261 8.87 -12.01 2.99
C GLY A 261 7.92 -13.20 3.00
N THR A 262 7.73 -13.88 1.86
CA THR A 262 6.84 -15.04 1.73
C THR A 262 7.54 -16.40 1.90
N MET A 263 8.86 -16.45 2.10
CA MET A 263 9.63 -17.71 2.27
C MET A 263 9.07 -18.64 3.36
N GLN A 264 8.50 -18.07 4.44
CA GLN A 264 7.97 -18.82 5.57
C GLN A 264 6.45 -19.09 5.50
N TYR A 265 5.78 -18.74 4.39
CA TYR A 265 4.32 -18.89 4.28
C TYR A 265 3.85 -20.33 4.52
N SER A 266 4.50 -21.31 3.90
CA SER A 266 4.14 -22.73 4.04
C SER A 266 4.26 -23.20 5.49
N ALA A 267 5.33 -22.82 6.19
CA ALA A 267 5.55 -23.11 7.61
C ALA A 267 4.50 -22.44 8.51
N ARG A 268 3.98 -21.27 8.11
CA ARG A 268 2.87 -20.56 8.78
C ARG A 268 1.50 -21.07 8.36
N GLY A 269 1.43 -22.07 7.47
CA GLY A 269 0.18 -22.61 6.96
C GLY A 269 -0.59 -21.67 6.03
N LEU A 270 0.10 -20.72 5.40
CA LEU A 270 -0.43 -19.80 4.40
C LEU A 270 -0.18 -20.33 2.98
N LYS A 271 -0.97 -19.84 2.01
CA LYS A 271 -0.82 -20.20 0.60
C LYS A 271 -0.69 -18.94 -0.24
N MET A 272 0.19 -18.98 -1.24
CA MET A 272 0.29 -17.91 -2.23
C MET A 272 -0.81 -18.09 -3.27
N SER A 273 -1.61 -17.04 -3.48
CA SER A 273 -2.59 -17.00 -4.56
C SER A 273 -1.94 -16.46 -5.85
N PRO A 274 -2.27 -16.97 -7.05
CA PRO A 274 -1.66 -16.54 -8.31
C PRO A 274 -1.84 -15.04 -8.63
N ASN A 275 -2.92 -14.42 -8.12
CA ASN A 275 -3.22 -13.00 -8.30
C ASN A 275 -2.52 -12.09 -7.27
N ARG A 276 -1.81 -12.64 -6.28
CA ARG A 276 -1.13 -11.91 -5.19
C ARG A 276 0.36 -11.74 -5.44
N GLY A 277 0.94 -10.74 -4.79
CA GLY A 277 2.37 -10.42 -4.85
C GLY A 277 2.73 -9.29 -5.80
N SER A 278 4.03 -9.02 -5.85
CA SER A 278 4.62 -7.98 -6.68
C SER A 278 4.81 -8.45 -8.13
N ARG A 279 4.63 -7.53 -9.08
CA ARG A 279 4.89 -7.74 -10.51
C ARG A 279 5.06 -6.42 -11.25
N VAL A 280 5.88 -6.47 -12.29
CA VAL A 280 5.99 -5.42 -13.30
C VAL A 280 5.74 -6.09 -14.65
N LEU A 281 4.74 -5.62 -15.39
CA LEU A 281 4.35 -6.19 -16.67
C LEU A 281 4.33 -5.10 -17.75
N PHE A 282 4.88 -5.38 -18.92
CA PHE A 282 5.00 -4.43 -20.02
C PHE A 282 3.93 -4.66 -21.10
N GLY A 283 3.38 -3.58 -21.65
CA GLY A 283 2.58 -3.61 -22.88
C GLY A 283 1.46 -4.64 -22.86
N ALA A 284 1.40 -5.53 -23.87
CA ALA A 284 0.34 -6.51 -24.01
C ALA A 284 0.29 -7.54 -22.86
N ARG A 285 1.41 -7.81 -22.17
CA ARG A 285 1.50 -8.75 -21.03
C ARG A 285 0.70 -8.26 -19.82
N THR A 286 0.39 -6.96 -19.76
CA THR A 286 -0.52 -6.37 -18.75
C THR A 286 -1.96 -6.93 -18.83
N SER A 287 -2.31 -7.63 -19.92
CA SER A 287 -3.61 -8.27 -20.10
C SER A 287 -3.93 -9.34 -19.06
N SER A 288 -2.92 -9.94 -18.42
CA SER A 288 -3.11 -10.95 -17.38
C SER A 288 -2.28 -10.64 -16.14
N LEU A 289 -2.92 -10.17 -15.07
CA LEU A 289 -2.25 -9.94 -13.79
C LEU A 289 -1.98 -11.21 -13.00
N THR A 290 -2.18 -12.39 -13.59
CA THR A 290 -1.66 -13.66 -13.03
C THR A 290 -0.29 -14.00 -13.58
N GLU A 291 0.19 -13.26 -14.58
CA GLU A 291 1.55 -13.44 -15.11
C GLU A 291 2.60 -12.93 -14.12
N LYS A 292 3.73 -13.63 -14.09
CA LYS A 292 4.91 -13.21 -13.37
C LYS A 292 5.80 -12.34 -14.27
N ALA A 293 6.53 -11.42 -13.64
CA ALA A 293 7.57 -10.66 -14.32
C ALA A 293 8.58 -11.62 -14.98
N SER A 294 8.93 -11.35 -16.24
CA SER A 294 9.81 -12.21 -17.03
C SER A 294 11.20 -11.59 -17.25
N PRO A 295 12.30 -12.36 -17.09
CA PRO A 295 13.64 -11.89 -17.40
C PRO A 295 13.90 -11.79 -18.92
N SER A 296 13.00 -12.33 -19.75
CA SER A 296 13.08 -12.27 -21.21
C SER A 296 12.15 -11.25 -21.86
N ALA A 297 11.27 -10.62 -21.06
CA ALA A 297 10.39 -9.56 -21.55
C ALA A 297 11.08 -8.21 -21.37
N PHE A 298 11.65 -7.68 -22.44
CA PHE A 298 12.35 -6.40 -22.42
C PHE A 298 11.40 -5.27 -22.80
N LEU A 299 11.66 -4.08 -22.28
CA LEU A 299 10.86 -2.91 -22.65
C LEU A 299 10.89 -2.70 -24.18
N ALA A 300 12.05 -2.89 -24.81
CA ALA A 300 12.24 -2.71 -26.25
C ALA A 300 11.36 -3.59 -27.17
N ASN A 301 10.88 -4.73 -26.68
CA ASN A 301 10.21 -5.74 -27.53
C ASN A 301 8.82 -6.18 -27.04
N SER A 302 8.29 -5.53 -26.00
CA SER A 302 7.01 -5.90 -25.37
C SER A 302 5.83 -5.03 -25.83
N GLY A 303 6.00 -4.22 -26.88
CA GLY A 303 4.93 -3.41 -27.47
C GLY A 303 3.89 -4.22 -28.26
N ALA A 304 2.84 -3.56 -28.74
CA ALA A 304 1.74 -4.20 -29.49
C ALA A 304 2.13 -4.69 -30.90
N LYS A 305 3.27 -4.22 -31.41
CA LYS A 305 3.88 -4.68 -32.66
C LYS A 305 5.21 -5.36 -32.33
N GLU A 306 5.50 -6.46 -33.02
CA GLU A 306 6.76 -7.18 -32.85
C GLU A 306 7.96 -6.26 -33.08
N GLY A 307 8.90 -6.25 -32.13
CA GLY A 307 10.08 -5.38 -32.16
C GLY A 307 9.84 -3.92 -31.80
N ALA A 308 8.61 -3.54 -31.43
CA ALA A 308 8.30 -2.21 -30.92
C ALA A 308 8.39 -2.15 -29.38
N PRO A 309 8.85 -1.02 -28.83
CA PRO A 309 8.92 -0.84 -27.38
C PRO A 309 7.51 -0.72 -26.76
N ALA A 310 7.35 -1.22 -25.54
CA ALA A 310 6.12 -0.99 -24.79
C ALA A 310 6.02 0.48 -24.37
N THR A 311 4.82 1.04 -24.42
CA THR A 311 4.55 2.45 -24.08
C THR A 311 3.94 2.62 -22.69
N HIS A 312 3.62 1.52 -22.02
CA HIS A 312 3.13 1.50 -20.64
C HIS A 312 3.54 0.22 -19.92
N MET A 313 3.42 0.26 -18.60
CA MET A 313 3.60 -0.87 -17.71
C MET A 313 2.56 -0.86 -16.59
N VAL A 314 2.22 -2.04 -16.08
CA VAL A 314 1.49 -2.19 -14.83
C VAL A 314 2.46 -2.62 -13.75
N VAL A 315 2.48 -1.85 -12.66
CA VAL A 315 3.24 -2.15 -11.45
C VAL A 315 2.24 -2.48 -10.35
N GLN A 316 2.37 -3.69 -9.81
CA GLN A 316 1.69 -4.09 -8.59
C GLN A 316 2.74 -4.45 -7.55
N ALA A 317 2.55 -3.98 -6.33
CA ALA A 317 3.40 -4.32 -5.20
C ALA A 317 2.54 -4.64 -3.98
N GLU A 318 3.03 -5.56 -3.15
CA GLU A 318 2.32 -6.06 -1.99
C GLU A 318 3.27 -6.24 -0.81
N ASP A 319 2.85 -5.81 0.38
CA ASP A 319 3.50 -6.15 1.63
C ASP A 319 3.16 -7.61 2.02
N PRO A 320 4.16 -8.49 2.16
CA PRO A 320 3.95 -9.91 2.38
C PRO A 320 3.44 -10.25 3.80
N PHE A 321 3.36 -9.31 4.74
CA PHE A 321 2.92 -9.61 6.11
C PHE A 321 1.48 -9.16 6.38
N THR A 322 1.09 -8.02 5.80
CA THR A 322 -0.19 -7.36 6.03
C THR A 322 -1.12 -7.40 4.83
N GLY A 323 -0.61 -7.73 3.64
CA GLY A 323 -1.38 -7.73 2.39
C GLY A 323 -1.66 -6.33 1.84
N VAL A 324 -1.07 -5.27 2.42
CA VAL A 324 -1.16 -3.91 1.87
C VAL A 324 -0.60 -3.92 0.46
N ARG A 325 -1.45 -3.57 -0.50
CA ARG A 325 -1.13 -3.64 -1.92
C ARG A 325 -1.65 -2.45 -2.69
N PHE A 326 -0.98 -2.16 -3.79
CA PHE A 326 -1.47 -1.24 -4.80
C PHE A 326 -1.18 -1.79 -6.19
N ALA A 327 -1.94 -1.29 -7.16
CA ALA A 327 -1.67 -1.46 -8.58
C ALA A 327 -1.75 -0.10 -9.28
N ARG A 328 -0.82 0.16 -10.21
CA ARG A 328 -0.71 1.40 -10.96
C ARG A 328 -0.35 1.10 -12.40
N THR A 329 -0.93 1.86 -13.32
CA THR A 329 -0.39 1.96 -14.69
C THR A 329 0.49 3.19 -14.79
N TYR A 330 1.73 2.97 -15.24
CA TYR A 330 2.65 4.04 -15.58
C TYR A 330 3.00 3.99 -17.07
N PHE A 331 3.35 5.15 -17.62
CA PHE A 331 3.62 5.31 -19.04
C PHE A 331 5.12 5.45 -19.30
N LEU A 332 5.60 4.86 -20.37
CA LEU A 332 7.01 4.88 -20.79
C LEU A 332 7.20 5.71 -22.07
N SER A 333 6.15 6.44 -22.45
CA SER A 333 6.12 7.48 -23.47
C SER A 333 5.13 8.57 -23.04
N SER A 334 5.34 9.82 -23.49
CA SER A 334 4.36 10.90 -23.32
C SER A 334 3.24 10.88 -24.38
N GLY A 335 3.36 10.00 -25.38
CA GLY A 335 2.46 9.96 -26.55
C GLY A 335 2.59 11.18 -27.46
N LYS A 336 3.67 11.95 -27.32
CA LYS A 336 3.93 13.17 -28.09
C LYS A 336 5.39 13.34 -28.43
N ILE A 337 5.62 13.92 -29.60
CA ILE A 337 6.93 14.33 -30.08
C ILE A 337 7.04 15.84 -29.91
N CYS A 338 8.23 16.32 -29.55
CA CYS A 338 8.49 17.77 -29.47
C CYS A 338 8.25 18.41 -30.83
N LYS A 339 7.53 19.55 -30.87
CA LYS A 339 7.37 20.29 -32.11
C LYS A 339 8.75 20.75 -32.59
N ARG A 340 9.11 20.41 -33.82
CA ARG A 340 10.34 20.89 -34.43
C ARG A 340 10.29 22.40 -34.53
N VAL A 341 11.25 23.06 -33.89
CA VAL A 341 11.44 24.50 -34.02
C VAL A 341 12.25 24.73 -35.30
N VAL A 342 11.64 25.40 -36.27
CA VAL A 342 12.30 25.79 -37.52
C VAL A 342 12.45 27.30 -37.53
N ASP A 343 13.57 27.77 -38.08
CA ASP A 343 13.76 29.18 -38.38
C ASP A 343 12.84 29.56 -39.56
N GLU A 344 11.83 30.40 -39.28
CA GLU A 344 10.91 30.92 -40.29
C GLU A 344 11.59 31.87 -41.27
N ASP A 345 12.75 32.43 -40.91
CA ASP A 345 13.50 33.39 -41.72
C ASP A 345 14.64 32.71 -42.54
N ALA A 346 14.74 31.39 -42.50
CA ALA A 346 15.78 30.64 -43.22
C ALA A 346 15.61 30.74 -44.75
N LEU A 347 16.65 31.20 -45.44
CA LEU A 347 16.68 31.38 -46.91
C LEU A 347 16.64 30.05 -47.70
N VAL A 348 16.88 28.92 -47.02
CA VAL A 348 16.80 27.57 -47.61
C VAL A 348 15.72 26.80 -46.85
N PRO A 349 14.61 26.38 -47.49
CA PRO A 349 13.63 25.52 -46.86
C PRO A 349 14.29 24.22 -46.40
N SER A 350 14.07 23.80 -45.16
CA SER A 350 14.59 22.50 -44.70
C SER A 350 14.01 21.40 -45.60
N SER A 351 14.85 20.65 -46.30
CA SER A 351 14.45 19.55 -47.20
C SER A 351 13.85 18.34 -46.47
N VAL A 352 13.90 18.34 -45.14
CA VAL A 352 13.31 17.32 -44.28
C VAL A 352 11.83 17.63 -44.11
N LYS A 353 10.98 16.78 -44.73
CA LYS A 353 9.51 16.81 -44.57
C LYS A 353 9.15 17.05 -43.10
N PRO A 354 8.15 17.89 -42.79
CA PRO A 354 7.67 18.03 -41.44
C PRO A 354 7.11 16.66 -41.00
N SER A 355 7.83 15.94 -40.15
CA SER A 355 7.31 14.76 -39.46
C SER A 355 6.31 15.23 -38.40
N VAL A 356 5.16 15.73 -38.85
CA VAL A 356 4.01 16.06 -38.01
C VAL A 356 3.19 14.81 -37.71
N ASP A 357 3.50 13.70 -38.38
CA ASP A 357 2.87 12.42 -38.11
C ASP A 357 3.40 11.91 -36.77
N ILE A 358 2.63 12.16 -35.70
CA ILE A 358 2.67 11.33 -34.50
C ILE A 358 2.56 9.90 -35.04
N THR A 359 3.56 9.07 -34.79
CA THR A 359 3.46 7.65 -35.14
C THR A 359 2.18 7.08 -34.57
N GLU A 360 1.58 6.10 -35.24
CA GLU A 360 0.34 5.46 -34.76
C GLU A 360 0.48 5.00 -33.29
N ALA A 361 1.69 4.62 -32.86
CA ALA A 361 2.06 4.29 -31.48
C ALA A 361 1.95 5.48 -30.48
N GLY A 362 2.30 6.70 -30.90
CA GLY A 362 2.13 7.91 -30.07
C GLY A 362 0.65 8.27 -29.89
N THR A 363 -0.17 8.07 -30.91
CA THR A 363 -1.63 8.26 -30.85
C THR A 363 -2.28 7.25 -29.90
N ASP A 364 -1.87 5.98 -29.96
CA ASP A 364 -2.31 4.94 -29.04
C ASP A 364 -1.92 5.22 -27.59
N THR A 365 -0.68 5.66 -27.36
CA THR A 365 -0.20 6.03 -26.02
C THR A 365 -1.01 7.18 -25.44
N LYS A 366 -1.25 8.24 -26.22
CA LYS A 366 -2.07 9.36 -25.78
C LYS A 366 -3.48 8.92 -25.42
N ALA A 367 -4.10 8.08 -26.26
CA ALA A 367 -5.42 7.52 -25.98
C ALA A 367 -5.45 6.70 -24.68
N MET A 368 -4.39 5.93 -24.38
CA MET A 368 -4.28 5.20 -23.11
C MET A 368 -4.11 6.13 -21.90
N ILE A 369 -3.33 7.21 -22.01
CA ILE A 369 -3.18 8.21 -20.94
C ILE A 369 -4.53 8.87 -20.65
N ASP A 370 -5.24 9.31 -21.70
CA ASP A 370 -6.56 9.93 -21.58
C ASP A 370 -7.57 8.94 -20.96
N LEU A 371 -7.56 7.67 -21.38
CA LEU A 371 -8.42 6.62 -20.82
C LEU A 371 -8.08 6.29 -19.36
N TYR A 372 -6.80 6.32 -18.98
CA TYR A 372 -6.38 6.13 -17.60
C TYR A 372 -6.81 7.28 -16.70
N SER A 373 -6.80 8.52 -17.19
CA SER A 373 -7.35 9.67 -16.45
C SER A 373 -8.84 9.50 -16.13
N LEU A 374 -9.63 8.98 -17.08
CA LEU A 374 -11.03 8.62 -16.86
C LEU A 374 -11.12 7.49 -15.83
N LEU A 375 -10.29 6.45 -15.96
CA LEU A 375 -10.27 5.30 -15.04
C LEU A 375 -9.99 5.73 -13.60
N LEU A 376 -9.04 6.65 -13.36
CA LEU A 376 -8.76 7.19 -12.03
C LEU A 376 -9.98 7.88 -11.43
N ARG A 377 -10.72 8.66 -12.24
CA ARG A 377 -11.96 9.30 -11.77
C ARG A 377 -13.08 8.29 -11.49
N GLY A 378 -13.20 7.26 -12.34
CA GLY A 378 -14.11 6.14 -12.10
C GLY A 378 -13.75 5.38 -10.83
N PHE A 379 -12.47 5.17 -10.58
CA PHE A 379 -11.94 4.49 -9.39
C PHE A 379 -12.29 5.24 -8.10
N GLU A 380 -12.08 6.56 -8.04
CA GLU A 380 -12.47 7.39 -6.88
C GLU A 380 -13.96 7.25 -6.54
N ALA A 381 -14.82 7.33 -7.57
CA ALA A 381 -16.26 7.21 -7.40
C ALA A 381 -16.68 5.79 -6.98
N GLY A 382 -16.09 4.77 -7.62
CA GLY A 382 -16.37 3.37 -7.31
C GLY A 382 -15.94 2.98 -5.89
N VAL A 383 -14.77 3.44 -5.44
CA VAL A 383 -14.29 3.22 -4.06
C VAL A 383 -15.22 3.89 -3.04
N ALA A 384 -15.65 5.13 -3.29
CA ALA A 384 -16.55 5.85 -2.38
C ALA A 384 -17.88 5.10 -2.22
N GLU A 385 -18.45 4.62 -3.32
CA GLU A 385 -19.69 3.83 -3.31
C GLU A 385 -19.49 2.48 -2.61
N LEU A 386 -18.44 1.74 -2.98
CA LEU A 386 -18.12 0.43 -2.40
C LEU A 386 -17.94 0.52 -0.88
N ALA A 387 -17.16 1.49 -0.42
CA ALA A 387 -16.91 1.69 1.00
C ALA A 387 -18.17 2.16 1.74
N GLY A 388 -18.97 3.03 1.12
CA GLY A 388 -20.29 3.43 1.65
C GLY A 388 -21.19 2.22 1.90
N GLU A 389 -21.32 1.35 0.91
CA GLU A 389 -22.13 0.14 1.00
C GLU A 389 -21.59 -0.87 2.03
N CYS A 390 -20.27 -1.02 2.12
CA CYS A 390 -19.62 -1.84 3.14
C CYS A 390 -19.85 -1.33 4.57
N MET A 391 -19.98 -0.01 4.75
CA MET A 391 -20.23 0.62 6.05
C MET A 391 -21.71 0.56 6.46
N ASP A 392 -22.63 0.74 5.52
CA ASP A 392 -24.07 0.94 5.80
C ASP A 392 -24.90 -0.34 5.83
N ARG A 393 -24.56 -1.37 5.04
CA ARG A 393 -25.35 -2.61 4.95
C ARG A 393 -24.95 -3.65 5.99
N LYS A 394 -25.93 -4.44 6.45
CA LYS A 394 -25.69 -5.75 7.10
C LYS A 394 -25.12 -6.73 6.06
N LEU A 395 -23.85 -6.57 5.68
CA LEU A 395 -22.97 -7.53 4.96
C LEU A 395 -23.71 -8.64 4.21
N ALA A 396 -24.52 -8.28 3.22
CA ALA A 396 -25.10 -9.24 2.29
C ALA A 396 -24.13 -9.36 1.12
N SER A 397 -22.98 -10.01 1.37
CA SER A 397 -21.83 -10.28 0.48
C SER A 397 -21.21 -9.07 -0.27
N LEU A 398 -19.88 -9.01 -0.30
CA LEU A 398 -19.12 -7.98 -1.01
C LEU A 398 -19.50 -7.86 -2.49
N ASP A 399 -19.88 -8.99 -3.11
CA ASP A 399 -20.38 -9.09 -4.48
C ASP A 399 -21.54 -8.13 -4.79
N ARG A 400 -22.47 -7.93 -3.84
CA ARG A 400 -23.62 -7.05 -4.07
C ARG A 400 -23.26 -5.57 -4.07
N CYS A 401 -22.07 -5.23 -3.59
CA CYS A 401 -21.57 -3.86 -3.54
C CYS A 401 -20.77 -3.49 -4.81
N ILE A 402 -20.32 -4.49 -5.58
CA ILE A 402 -19.52 -4.29 -6.80
C ILE A 402 -20.35 -3.67 -7.92
N ASP A 403 -21.56 -4.17 -8.17
CA ASP A 403 -22.41 -3.66 -9.26
C ASP A 403 -22.75 -2.17 -9.10
N PRO A 404 -23.18 -1.69 -7.91
CA PRO A 404 -23.33 -0.26 -7.65
C PRO A 404 -22.03 0.53 -7.84
N ALA A 405 -20.91 0.03 -7.30
CA ALA A 405 -19.61 0.68 -7.43
C ALA A 405 -19.16 0.80 -8.90
N ARG A 406 -19.40 -0.24 -9.70
CA ARG A 406 -19.12 -0.25 -11.14
C ARG A 406 -20.02 0.73 -11.88
N ALA A 407 -21.30 0.79 -11.56
CA ALA A 407 -22.21 1.78 -12.14
C ALA A 407 -21.77 3.22 -11.80
N ALA A 408 -21.40 3.50 -10.55
CA ALA A 408 -20.90 4.79 -10.11
C ALA A 408 -19.59 5.17 -10.83
N ALA A 409 -18.66 4.22 -10.98
CA ALA A 409 -17.42 4.42 -11.72
C ALA A 409 -17.68 4.79 -13.19
N ILE A 410 -18.54 4.04 -13.89
CA ILE A 410 -18.90 4.31 -15.30
C ILE A 410 -19.54 5.69 -15.43
N GLN A 411 -20.47 6.06 -14.55
CA GLN A 411 -21.11 7.37 -14.55
C GLN A 411 -20.09 8.51 -14.39
N ALA A 412 -19.13 8.35 -13.47
CA ALA A 412 -18.09 9.35 -13.24
C ALA A 412 -17.14 9.47 -14.45
N MET A 413 -16.75 8.36 -15.07
CA MET A 413 -15.96 8.34 -16.30
C MET A 413 -16.67 9.10 -17.44
N VAL A 414 -17.95 8.80 -17.66
CA VAL A 414 -18.76 9.45 -18.71
C VAL A 414 -18.97 10.94 -18.45
N ALA A 415 -19.15 11.34 -17.19
CA ALA A 415 -19.29 12.75 -16.82
C ALA A 415 -17.99 13.55 -17.04
N MET A 416 -16.84 12.98 -16.69
CA MET A 416 -15.53 13.58 -16.92
C MET A 416 -15.21 13.68 -18.42
N ASP A 417 -15.54 12.65 -19.19
CA ASP A 417 -15.30 12.64 -20.63
C ASP A 417 -16.06 13.76 -21.37
N LYS A 418 -17.33 13.99 -21.00
CA LYS A 418 -18.15 15.07 -21.57
C LYS A 418 -17.56 16.46 -21.36
N THR A 419 -16.79 16.64 -20.30
CA THR A 419 -16.27 17.94 -19.87
C THR A 419 -14.83 18.18 -20.32
N HIS A 420 -13.98 17.14 -20.34
CA HIS A 420 -12.54 17.28 -20.54
C HIS A 420 -12.00 16.51 -21.77
N SER A 421 -12.22 15.19 -21.84
CA SER A 421 -11.46 14.32 -22.77
C SER A 421 -12.11 14.09 -24.14
N ARG A 422 -13.45 14.07 -24.23
CA ARG A 422 -14.24 13.75 -25.44
C ARG A 422 -13.76 12.50 -26.21
N LEU A 423 -13.18 11.55 -25.49
CA LEU A 423 -12.62 10.31 -25.99
C LEU A 423 -13.72 9.26 -26.17
N LEU A 424 -14.77 9.30 -25.36
CA LEU A 424 -15.92 8.41 -25.49
C LEU A 424 -16.85 8.91 -26.60
N GLY A 425 -17.11 8.04 -27.58
CA GLY A 425 -17.88 8.37 -28.77
C GLY A 425 -18.19 7.14 -29.61
N PRO A 426 -18.94 7.31 -30.72
CA PRO A 426 -19.38 6.19 -31.56
C PRO A 426 -18.24 5.48 -32.32
N SER A 427 -17.02 6.02 -32.31
CA SER A 427 -15.87 5.48 -33.07
C SER A 427 -15.01 4.50 -32.26
N LYS A 428 -14.08 4.99 -31.43
CA LYS A 428 -13.00 4.19 -30.83
C LYS A 428 -13.36 3.57 -29.48
N PHE A 429 -13.99 4.33 -28.59
CA PHE A 429 -14.37 3.88 -27.25
C PHE A 429 -15.85 4.19 -26.96
N PRO A 430 -16.80 3.38 -27.46
CA PRO A 430 -18.20 3.56 -27.12
C PRO A 430 -18.41 3.32 -25.62
N THR A 431 -19.44 3.92 -25.01
CA THR A 431 -19.74 3.66 -23.59
C THR A 431 -19.95 2.17 -23.30
N LYS A 432 -20.46 1.43 -24.28
CA LYS A 432 -20.58 -0.03 -24.23
C LYS A 432 -19.23 -0.74 -24.07
N PHE A 433 -18.14 -0.21 -24.64
CA PHE A 433 -16.80 -0.76 -24.43
C PHE A 433 -16.39 -0.69 -22.95
N ILE A 434 -16.63 0.45 -22.29
CA ILE A 434 -16.32 0.58 -20.86
C ILE A 434 -17.18 -0.39 -20.06
N ASP A 435 -18.47 -0.50 -20.37
CA ASP A 435 -19.32 -1.50 -19.71
C ASP A 435 -18.73 -2.91 -19.94
N ASP A 436 -18.49 -3.32 -21.18
CA ASP A 436 -18.00 -4.67 -21.48
C ASP A 436 -16.62 -4.98 -20.87
N GLN A 437 -15.71 -4.00 -20.74
CA GLN A 437 -14.31 -4.22 -20.34
C GLN A 437 -13.96 -3.80 -18.91
N LEU A 438 -14.71 -2.90 -18.28
CA LEU A 438 -14.43 -2.47 -16.90
C LEU A 438 -14.80 -3.60 -15.95
N ARG A 439 -13.80 -4.05 -15.19
CA ARG A 439 -13.94 -4.97 -14.08
C ARG A 439 -13.59 -4.21 -12.81
N ILE A 440 -14.49 -4.22 -11.82
CA ILE A 440 -14.21 -3.70 -10.49
C ILE A 440 -14.19 -4.85 -9.55
N THR A 441 -13.12 -4.84 -8.77
CA THR A 441 -12.67 -5.87 -7.90
C THR A 441 -12.42 -5.43 -6.43
N ALA A 442 -12.73 -6.20 -5.37
CA ALA A 442 -12.49 -5.83 -3.96
C ALA A 442 -12.38 -7.04 -3.01
N GLU A 443 -11.38 -7.05 -2.13
CA GLU A 443 -11.22 -8.09 -1.10
C GLU A 443 -11.20 -7.45 0.30
N ILE A 444 -11.80 -8.13 1.28
CA ILE A 444 -11.66 -7.77 2.69
C ILE A 444 -10.57 -8.64 3.29
N MET A 445 -9.55 -8.03 3.90
CA MET A 445 -8.40 -8.74 4.47
C MET A 445 -8.42 -8.71 6.00
N ASP A 446 -7.87 -9.77 6.59
CA ASP A 446 -7.56 -9.82 8.01
C ASP A 446 -6.16 -9.24 8.31
N ALA A 447 -5.74 -9.26 9.59
CA ALA A 447 -4.42 -8.75 9.99
C ALA A 447 -3.24 -9.58 9.45
N ARG A 448 -3.50 -10.77 8.89
CA ARG A 448 -2.50 -11.66 8.27
C ARG A 448 -2.34 -11.39 6.77
N GLY A 449 -3.10 -10.44 6.23
CA GLY A 449 -3.22 -10.18 4.80
C GLY A 449 -4.00 -11.27 4.05
N GLN A 450 -4.75 -12.12 4.75
CA GLN A 450 -5.55 -13.18 4.10
C GLN A 450 -6.97 -12.67 3.82
N PRO A 451 -7.56 -13.04 2.67
CA PRO A 451 -8.93 -12.64 2.35
C PRO A 451 -9.92 -13.33 3.30
N ILE A 452 -10.82 -12.54 3.90
CA ILE A 452 -11.98 -13.01 4.69
C ILE A 452 -13.19 -13.19 3.76
N ASP A 453 -13.34 -12.30 2.77
CA ASP A 453 -14.32 -12.38 1.68
C ASP A 453 -13.59 -11.98 0.38
N SER A 454 -13.77 -12.77 -0.67
CA SER A 454 -13.00 -12.65 -1.91
C SER A 454 -13.78 -11.90 -2.98
N LEU A 455 -13.10 -11.03 -3.75
CA LEU A 455 -12.87 -11.10 -5.22
C LEU A 455 -11.96 -9.91 -5.66
N THR A 456 -11.16 -9.95 -6.74
CA THR A 456 -10.04 -8.98 -7.07
C THR A 456 -10.10 -7.78 -8.08
N GLU A 457 -9.55 -6.59 -7.75
CA GLU A 457 -9.08 -5.39 -8.56
C GLU A 457 -9.94 -4.56 -9.59
N VAL A 458 -9.65 -3.25 -9.77
CA VAL A 458 -10.22 -2.41 -10.86
C VAL A 458 -9.33 -2.41 -12.11
N LYS A 459 -9.86 -2.93 -13.22
CA LYS A 459 -9.14 -3.15 -14.47
C LYS A 459 -9.98 -2.83 -15.69
N LEU A 460 -9.36 -2.19 -16.67
CA LEU A 460 -9.92 -2.01 -18.02
C LEU A 460 -9.05 -2.78 -19.00
N ALA A 461 -9.61 -3.81 -19.63
CA ALA A 461 -8.86 -4.78 -20.45
C ALA A 461 -9.07 -4.58 -21.96
N ASN A 462 -8.22 -5.27 -22.73
CA ASN A 462 -8.34 -5.42 -24.20
C ASN A 462 -8.43 -4.09 -24.95
N ILE A 463 -7.55 -3.14 -24.61
CA ILE A 463 -7.54 -1.83 -25.26
C ILE A 463 -7.06 -2.00 -26.72
N PRO A 464 -7.84 -1.57 -27.72
CA PRO A 464 -7.47 -1.71 -29.12
C PRO A 464 -6.30 -0.79 -29.51
N SER A 465 -5.45 -1.27 -30.42
CA SER A 465 -4.35 -0.49 -31.02
C SER A 465 -4.75 0.03 -32.40
N ASP A 466 -4.48 1.31 -32.67
CA ASP A 466 -4.55 1.88 -34.02
C ASP A 466 -3.34 1.42 -34.86
N ALA A 467 -2.17 1.25 -34.24
CA ALA A 467 -0.94 0.81 -34.90
C ALA A 467 -0.97 -0.68 -35.32
N ASN A 468 -1.72 -1.52 -34.60
CA ASN A 468 -1.92 -2.92 -34.93
C ASN A 468 -3.32 -3.40 -34.53
N PRO A 469 -4.34 -3.28 -35.40
CA PRO A 469 -5.71 -3.68 -35.08
C PRO A 469 -5.89 -5.17 -34.72
N ALA A 470 -4.92 -6.02 -35.05
CA ALA A 470 -4.94 -7.46 -34.75
C ALA A 470 -4.46 -7.80 -33.33
N ALA A 471 -3.85 -6.86 -32.59
CA ALA A 471 -3.32 -7.10 -31.25
C ALA A 471 -3.75 -5.99 -30.26
N PRO A 472 -4.17 -6.35 -29.02
CA PRO A 472 -4.49 -5.35 -28.01
C PRO A 472 -3.22 -4.69 -27.46
N LEU A 473 -3.33 -3.41 -27.08
CA LEU A 473 -2.28 -2.69 -26.36
C LEU A 473 -2.01 -3.31 -24.99
N GLY A 474 -3.04 -3.83 -24.32
CA GLY A 474 -2.95 -4.42 -22.98
C GLY A 474 -4.12 -4.00 -22.09
N SER A 475 -3.85 -3.80 -20.80
CA SER A 475 -4.82 -3.34 -19.80
C SER A 475 -4.31 -2.15 -18.98
N LEU A 476 -5.26 -1.33 -18.53
CA LEU A 476 -5.03 -0.27 -17.53
C LEU A 476 -5.57 -0.73 -16.18
N VAL A 477 -4.81 -0.51 -15.11
CA VAL A 477 -5.10 -1.03 -13.78
C VAL A 477 -4.84 0.05 -12.73
N VAL A 478 -5.78 0.20 -11.81
CA VAL A 478 -5.62 1.01 -10.61
C VAL A 478 -6.18 0.23 -9.42
N GLY A 479 -5.46 0.23 -8.30
CA GLY A 479 -5.91 -0.45 -7.09
C GLY A 479 -5.22 0.08 -5.85
N ASP A 480 -5.94 0.13 -4.73
CA ASP A 480 -5.44 0.63 -3.45
C ASP A 480 -5.89 -0.25 -2.29
N THR A 481 -5.20 -0.05 -1.17
CA THR A 481 -5.61 -0.57 0.13
C THR A 481 -6.20 0.56 0.97
N PHE A 482 -7.38 0.30 1.53
CA PHE A 482 -8.11 1.24 2.38
C PHE A 482 -8.36 0.64 3.76
N LEU A 483 -8.29 1.48 4.78
CA LEU A 483 -8.76 1.17 6.12
C LEU A 483 -10.04 1.96 6.37
N PHE A 484 -11.08 1.31 6.87
CA PHE A 484 -12.31 1.98 7.26
C PHE A 484 -12.87 1.36 8.54
N HIS A 485 -13.66 2.14 9.27
CA HIS A 485 -14.29 1.66 10.49
C HIS A 485 -15.48 0.78 10.12
N GLY A 486 -15.42 -0.49 10.51
CA GLY A 486 -16.52 -1.43 10.34
C GLY A 486 -17.73 -1.14 11.26
N ARG A 487 -18.81 -1.86 11.01
CA ARG A 487 -20.10 -1.79 11.73
C ARG A 487 -19.92 -1.79 13.26
N GLY A 488 -20.68 -0.93 13.95
CA GLY A 488 -20.82 -0.97 15.42
C GLY A 488 -19.90 -0.04 16.22
N SER A 489 -18.99 0.69 15.57
CA SER A 489 -18.27 1.79 16.22
C SER A 489 -19.23 2.95 16.50
N THR A 490 -19.82 2.95 17.69
CA THR A 490 -20.58 4.09 18.24
C THR A 490 -19.60 5.18 18.69
N SER A 491 -18.78 5.68 17.78
CA SER A 491 -18.13 6.96 18.02
C SER A 491 -19.23 8.03 17.98
N ARG A 492 -19.53 8.62 19.14
CA ARG A 492 -20.47 9.74 19.33
C ARG A 492 -19.98 11.05 18.68
N VAL A 493 -19.06 11.00 17.73
CA VAL A 493 -18.53 12.19 17.09
C VAL A 493 -19.19 12.32 15.72
N THR A 494 -20.07 13.32 15.64
CA THR A 494 -20.66 13.87 14.42
C THR A 494 -19.57 14.45 13.53
N ASP A 495 -18.77 13.60 12.89
CA ASP A 495 -17.78 14.03 11.91
C ASP A 495 -18.01 13.36 10.56
N TYR A 496 -18.00 14.22 9.54
CA TYR A 496 -18.38 14.02 8.16
C TYR A 496 -17.93 12.68 7.55
N VAL A 497 -18.80 12.10 6.71
CA VAL A 497 -18.65 10.81 5.98
C VAL A 497 -17.29 10.68 5.26
N THR A 498 -16.65 11.79 4.90
CA THR A 498 -15.33 11.84 4.26
C THR A 498 -14.12 11.53 5.17
N LYS A 499 -14.29 11.43 6.49
CA LYS A 499 -13.21 11.04 7.44
C LYS A 499 -13.19 9.54 7.82
N ARG A 500 -14.06 8.71 7.22
CA ARG A 500 -14.23 7.31 7.63
C ARG A 500 -13.36 6.29 6.89
N ILE A 501 -12.75 6.71 5.77
CA ILE A 501 -11.89 5.89 4.93
C ILE A 501 -10.49 6.51 4.92
N LEU A 502 -9.47 5.69 5.20
CA LEU A 502 -8.07 6.05 5.16
C LEU A 502 -7.40 5.30 4.00
N PRO A 503 -7.02 5.97 2.89
CA PRO A 503 -6.25 5.36 1.83
C PRO A 503 -4.81 5.13 2.30
N VAL A 504 -4.44 3.87 2.52
CA VAL A 504 -3.10 3.49 2.97
C VAL A 504 -2.08 3.75 1.87
N THR A 505 -2.45 3.51 0.62
CA THR A 505 -1.55 3.58 -0.55
C THR A 505 -1.58 4.94 -1.27
N LYS A 506 -2.08 5.99 -0.62
CA LYS A 506 -2.02 7.37 -1.14
C LYS A 506 -0.59 7.88 -1.46
N PRO A 507 0.47 7.52 -0.72
CA PRO A 507 1.83 7.99 -1.02
C PRO A 507 2.40 7.48 -2.35
N PHE A 508 1.82 6.44 -2.94
CA PHE A 508 2.25 5.86 -4.22
C PHE A 508 1.55 6.61 -5.37
N ALA A 509 2.33 7.37 -6.14
CA ALA A 509 1.82 8.24 -7.20
C ALA A 509 0.87 7.50 -8.16
N TYR A 510 -0.27 8.09 -8.49
CA TYR A 510 -1.23 7.46 -9.42
C TYR A 510 -0.76 7.52 -10.87
N PHE A 511 0.01 8.54 -11.22
CA PHE A 511 0.46 8.80 -12.57
C PHE A 511 1.95 9.17 -12.60
N ARG A 512 2.67 8.51 -13.50
CA ARG A 512 4.04 8.82 -13.91
C ARG A 512 4.18 8.50 -15.39
N SER A 513 5.00 9.27 -16.07
CA SER A 513 5.40 9.06 -17.45
C SER A 513 6.92 9.22 -17.55
N TRP A 514 7.54 8.65 -18.58
CA TRP A 514 8.93 8.89 -18.98
C TRP A 514 9.00 9.03 -20.49
N ILE A 515 10.05 9.67 -20.99
CA ILE A 515 10.33 9.81 -22.42
C ILE A 515 10.75 8.45 -23.00
N GLN A 516 10.13 8.02 -24.11
CA GLN A 516 10.50 6.77 -24.78
C GLN A 516 11.75 6.96 -25.66
N GLY A 517 12.58 5.92 -25.77
CA GLY A 517 13.66 5.90 -26.76
C GLY A 517 13.14 5.86 -28.19
N GLY A 518 13.95 6.31 -29.14
CA GLY A 518 13.56 6.48 -30.54
C GLY A 518 13.07 7.91 -30.84
N GLU A 519 12.05 8.05 -31.69
CA GLU A 519 11.64 9.35 -32.24
C GLU A 519 11.27 10.41 -31.18
N GLU A 520 10.69 9.97 -30.05
CA GLU A 520 10.37 10.88 -28.95
C GLU A 520 11.64 11.48 -28.33
N ALA A 521 12.59 10.64 -27.91
CA ALA A 521 13.90 11.06 -27.41
C ALA A 521 14.68 11.89 -28.45
N ASP A 522 14.74 11.44 -29.71
CA ASP A 522 15.42 12.15 -30.80
C ASP A 522 14.87 13.57 -30.97
N SER A 523 13.54 13.74 -30.84
CA SER A 523 12.90 15.05 -30.93
C SER A 523 13.20 15.96 -29.74
N VAL A 524 13.34 15.38 -28.55
CA VAL A 524 13.74 16.09 -27.33
C VAL A 524 15.18 16.56 -27.47
N ASP A 525 16.09 15.69 -27.91
CA ASP A 525 17.49 16.02 -28.13
C ASP A 525 17.65 17.09 -29.21
N LEU A 526 16.90 16.98 -30.31
CA LEU A 526 16.87 18.00 -31.35
C LEU A 526 16.36 19.35 -30.82
N LEU A 527 15.28 19.36 -30.03
CA LEU A 527 14.76 20.57 -29.40
C LEU A 527 15.81 21.19 -28.47
N MET A 528 16.42 20.39 -27.60
CA MET A 528 17.42 20.85 -26.64
C MET A 528 18.67 21.37 -27.34
N SER A 529 19.13 20.72 -28.40
CA SER A 529 20.23 21.20 -29.26
C SER A 529 19.86 22.51 -29.96
N THR A 530 18.63 22.64 -30.46
CA THR A 530 18.14 23.88 -31.08
C THR A 530 18.14 25.04 -30.08
N LEU A 531 17.77 24.78 -28.82
CA LEU A 531 17.75 25.75 -27.73
C LEU A 531 19.16 26.14 -27.23
N GLN A 532 20.23 25.48 -27.70
CA GLN A 532 21.62 25.92 -27.46
C GLN A 532 22.05 27.03 -28.42
N SER A 533 21.37 27.20 -29.55
CA SER A 533 21.71 28.23 -30.54
C SER A 533 21.14 29.59 -30.14
N GLU A 534 22.00 30.57 -29.89
CA GLU A 534 21.59 31.95 -29.56
C GLU A 534 20.69 32.57 -30.63
N PHE A 535 20.96 32.25 -31.90
CA PHE A 535 20.14 32.70 -33.02
C PHE A 535 18.72 32.15 -32.94
N MET A 536 18.59 30.84 -32.66
CA MET A 536 17.27 30.20 -32.55
C MET A 536 16.48 30.71 -31.35
N LEU A 537 17.14 31.02 -30.23
CA LEU A 537 16.48 31.58 -29.04
C LEU A 537 15.86 32.97 -29.31
N GLN A 538 16.46 33.75 -30.21
CA GLN A 538 15.97 35.08 -30.62
C GLN A 538 15.01 35.02 -31.82
N SER A 539 14.93 33.88 -32.51
CA SER A 539 14.05 33.69 -33.66
C SER A 539 12.59 33.99 -33.32
N ARG A 540 11.83 34.37 -34.35
CA ARG A 540 10.40 34.62 -34.21
C ARG A 540 9.66 33.42 -33.65
N SER A 541 10.13 32.20 -33.94
CA SER A 541 9.55 30.91 -33.56
C SER A 541 9.66 30.59 -32.06
N VAL A 542 10.70 31.06 -31.37
CA VAL A 542 10.98 30.69 -29.96
C VAL A 542 10.80 31.87 -29.01
N ARG A 543 11.38 33.03 -29.34
CA ARG A 543 11.31 34.28 -28.53
C ARG A 543 11.62 34.08 -27.04
N LEU A 544 12.71 33.37 -26.76
CA LEU A 544 13.26 33.25 -25.40
C LEU A 544 14.32 34.32 -25.12
N GLY A 545 15.01 34.83 -26.14
CA GLY A 545 16.04 35.87 -25.98
C GLY A 545 17.37 35.30 -25.51
N LYS A 546 18.05 35.97 -24.57
CA LYS A 546 19.37 35.56 -24.07
C LYS A 546 19.24 34.74 -22.78
N ALA A 547 20.12 33.75 -22.60
CA ALA A 547 20.19 32.99 -21.36
C ALA A 547 20.60 33.90 -20.20
N VAL A 548 19.96 33.73 -19.05
CA VAL A 548 20.28 34.46 -17.82
C VAL A 548 21.13 33.56 -16.93
N THR A 549 22.31 34.03 -16.52
CA THR A 549 23.16 33.33 -15.54
C THR A 549 22.50 33.36 -14.15
N PRO A 550 22.39 32.21 -13.47
CA PRO A 550 21.97 32.17 -12.07
C PRO A 550 22.91 33.00 -11.19
N LEU A 551 22.37 33.69 -10.17
CA LEU A 551 23.13 34.56 -9.25
C LEU A 551 24.17 33.79 -8.40
N ASP A 552 24.01 32.47 -8.24
CA ASP A 552 24.86 31.61 -7.38
C ASP A 552 26.01 30.92 -8.14
N ALA A 553 26.29 31.30 -9.40
CA ALA A 553 27.48 30.82 -10.09
C ALA A 553 28.68 31.63 -9.60
N ASP A 554 29.33 31.18 -8.52
CA ASP A 554 30.57 31.75 -8.00
C ASP A 554 31.60 31.87 -9.14
N ILE A 555 31.83 33.10 -9.59
CA ILE A 555 32.91 33.44 -10.49
C ILE A 555 34.18 33.48 -9.62
N GLU A 556 34.76 32.30 -9.34
CA GLU A 556 36.17 32.25 -9.00
C GLU A 556 36.97 32.53 -10.28
N SER A 557 37.52 33.74 -10.29
CA SER A 557 38.31 34.32 -11.36
C SER A 557 39.52 33.46 -11.74
N GLY A 558 39.71 33.27 -13.05
CA GLY A 558 41.05 33.12 -13.63
C GLY A 558 41.35 31.78 -14.30
N GLY A 559 40.64 31.45 -15.38
CA GLY A 559 41.07 30.40 -16.29
C GLY A 559 40.17 30.34 -17.51
N GLU A 560 40.74 30.42 -18.72
CA GLU A 560 40.06 30.13 -19.98
C GLU A 560 39.65 28.64 -20.03
N GLY A 561 38.59 28.30 -19.32
CA GLY A 561 37.96 26.98 -19.33
C GLY A 561 36.51 27.14 -19.76
N ARG A 562 36.11 26.43 -20.82
CA ARG A 562 34.70 26.32 -21.24
C ARG A 562 33.87 25.82 -20.04
N ILE A 563 33.09 26.71 -19.43
CA ILE A 563 32.05 26.34 -18.46
C ILE A 563 31.14 25.32 -19.16
N SER A 564 31.00 24.13 -18.57
CA SER A 564 30.13 23.11 -19.13
C SER A 564 28.68 23.60 -19.03
N GLN A 565 27.95 23.63 -20.15
CA GLN A 565 26.59 24.22 -20.21
C GLN A 565 25.58 23.57 -19.25
N THR A 566 25.91 22.42 -18.66
CA THR A 566 25.13 21.70 -17.64
C THR A 566 25.01 22.49 -16.32
N GLU A 567 25.93 23.42 -16.03
CA GLU A 567 26.00 24.17 -14.76
C GLU A 567 25.01 25.35 -14.66
N MET A 568 24.29 25.70 -15.74
CA MET A 568 23.36 26.87 -15.76
C MET A 568 21.89 26.54 -15.43
N SER A 569 21.59 25.34 -14.91
CA SER A 569 20.20 24.95 -14.59
C SER A 569 19.98 24.89 -13.08
N SER A 570 18.95 25.59 -12.60
CA SER A 570 18.59 25.59 -11.18
C SER A 570 17.45 24.60 -10.93
N LYS A 571 17.41 24.00 -9.75
CA LYS A 571 16.27 23.15 -9.35
C LYS A 571 15.01 24.00 -9.27
N ALA A 572 13.91 23.47 -9.79
CA ALA A 572 12.62 24.13 -9.78
C ALA A 572 11.48 23.14 -9.50
N THR A 573 10.40 23.65 -8.91
CA THR A 573 9.18 22.89 -8.67
C THR A 573 8.03 23.58 -9.39
N ILE A 574 7.31 22.82 -10.22
CA ILE A 574 6.08 23.27 -10.87
C ILE A 574 4.89 22.74 -10.08
N LEU A 575 3.95 23.64 -9.81
CA LEU A 575 2.63 23.31 -9.27
C LEU A 575 1.62 23.38 -10.42
N LEU A 576 0.94 22.28 -10.70
CA LEU A 576 -0.10 22.21 -11.71
C LEU A 576 -1.49 22.26 -11.05
N ASP A 577 -2.44 22.89 -11.74
CA ASP A 577 -3.86 22.81 -11.39
C ASP A 577 -4.42 21.46 -11.87
N SER A 578 -3.95 20.39 -11.22
CA SER A 578 -4.24 19.00 -11.55
C SER A 578 -4.33 18.16 -10.29
N ASN A 579 -5.40 17.39 -10.14
CA ASN A 579 -5.54 16.49 -9.01
C ASN A 579 -4.66 15.24 -9.14
N LEU A 580 -4.22 14.91 -10.36
CA LEU A 580 -3.50 13.67 -10.67
C LEU A 580 -1.99 13.82 -10.55
N LEU A 581 -1.45 14.98 -10.97
CA LEU A 581 -0.03 15.31 -10.90
C LEU A 581 0.18 16.77 -10.45
N PRO A 582 -0.18 17.10 -9.19
CA PRO A 582 -0.16 18.48 -8.70
C PRO A 582 1.24 19.08 -8.57
N ILE A 583 2.27 18.25 -8.41
CA ILE A 583 3.64 18.68 -8.11
C ILE A 583 4.62 17.94 -9.02
N ILE A 584 5.51 18.69 -9.66
CA ILE A 584 6.62 18.17 -10.45
C ILE A 584 7.91 18.83 -10.02
N HIS A 585 8.95 18.01 -9.85
CA HIS A 585 10.31 18.46 -9.62
C HIS A 585 11.15 18.30 -10.87
N GLY A 586 12.01 19.28 -11.13
CA GLY A 586 12.93 19.25 -12.26
C GLY A 586 13.93 20.37 -12.17
N SER A 587 14.46 20.75 -13.32
CA SER A 587 15.35 21.90 -13.46
C SER A 587 14.75 22.89 -14.45
N TRP A 588 15.05 24.17 -14.25
CA TRP A 588 14.72 25.20 -15.22
C TRP A 588 15.96 25.96 -15.66
N ARG A 589 15.87 26.54 -16.85
CA ARG A 589 16.79 27.54 -17.36
C ARG A 589 16.00 28.78 -17.72
N ILE A 590 16.44 29.93 -17.22
CA ILE A 590 15.76 31.21 -17.39
C ILE A 590 16.41 31.98 -18.53
N PHE A 591 15.57 32.64 -19.32
CA PHE A 591 15.96 33.50 -20.43
C PHE A 591 15.26 34.86 -20.30
N THR A 592 15.79 35.89 -20.95
CA THR A 592 15.24 37.25 -20.87
C THR A 592 13.77 37.36 -21.29
N GLY A 593 13.30 36.46 -22.16
CA GLY A 593 11.94 36.42 -22.69
C GLY A 593 11.12 35.21 -22.24
N GLY A 594 11.64 34.36 -21.33
CA GLY A 594 10.93 33.14 -20.92
C GLY A 594 11.77 32.14 -20.13
N LEU A 595 11.32 30.90 -20.08
CA LEU A 595 12.00 29.81 -19.38
C LEU A 595 11.82 28.49 -20.11
N VAL A 596 12.75 27.57 -19.86
CA VAL A 596 12.67 26.17 -20.27
C VAL A 596 12.73 25.32 -19.02
N PHE A 597 11.73 24.48 -18.80
CA PHE A 597 11.71 23.52 -17.71
C PHE A 597 11.93 22.11 -18.26
N THR A 598 12.82 21.36 -17.62
CA THR A 598 13.20 20.01 -17.98
C THR A 598 13.03 19.08 -16.79
N CYS A 599 12.47 17.90 -17.04
CA CYS A 599 12.44 16.80 -16.09
C CYS A 599 12.46 15.47 -16.84
N PRO A 600 12.83 14.35 -16.20
CA PRO A 600 12.87 13.05 -16.87
C PRO A 600 11.48 12.49 -17.25
N TYR A 601 10.41 13.08 -16.70
CA TYR A 601 9.05 12.52 -16.77
C TYR A 601 8.23 12.96 -17.99
N PHE A 602 8.64 14.02 -18.69
CA PHE A 602 7.92 14.55 -19.84
C PHE A 602 8.79 15.45 -20.70
N ASN A 603 8.32 15.70 -21.92
CA ASN A 603 8.97 16.59 -22.88
C ASN A 603 9.25 17.99 -22.31
N PRO A 604 10.40 18.61 -22.60
CA PRO A 604 10.75 19.94 -22.11
C PRO A 604 9.62 20.96 -22.31
N ILE A 605 9.27 21.69 -21.25
CA ILE A 605 8.25 22.73 -21.29
C ILE A 605 8.93 24.05 -21.63
N VAL A 606 8.63 24.58 -22.80
CA VAL A 606 9.15 25.87 -23.28
C VAL A 606 8.09 26.96 -23.10
N VAL A 607 8.37 27.94 -22.24
CA VAL A 607 7.47 29.06 -21.96
C VAL A 607 8.12 30.35 -22.45
N SER A 608 7.66 30.88 -23.59
CA SER A 608 7.95 32.26 -23.99
C SER A 608 6.86 33.16 -23.41
N ILE A 609 7.26 34.20 -22.68
CA ILE A 609 6.32 35.14 -22.04
C ILE A 609 5.46 35.82 -23.10
N GLU A 610 6.08 36.25 -24.21
CA GLU A 610 5.36 36.95 -25.27
C GLU A 610 4.37 36.04 -25.99
N ARG A 611 4.77 34.79 -26.29
CA ARG A 611 3.92 33.86 -27.04
C ARG A 611 2.88 33.19 -26.15
N HIS A 612 3.31 32.61 -25.04
CA HIS A 612 2.51 31.64 -24.27
C HIS A 612 1.81 32.26 -23.06
N VAL A 613 2.32 33.33 -22.45
CA VAL A 613 1.77 33.83 -21.17
C VAL A 613 0.68 34.87 -21.40
N LYS A 614 -0.49 34.67 -20.78
CA LYS A 614 -1.62 35.60 -20.76
C LYS A 614 -1.49 36.60 -19.60
N SER A 615 -1.18 36.09 -18.42
CA SER A 615 -0.92 36.88 -17.20
C SER A 615 0.14 36.21 -16.34
N LEU A 616 0.93 37.03 -15.66
CA LEU A 616 1.94 36.62 -14.68
C LEU A 616 1.64 37.34 -13.37
N THR A 617 1.49 36.58 -12.28
CA THR A 617 1.27 37.13 -10.94
C THR A 617 2.34 36.60 -9.99
N ILE A 618 2.95 37.51 -9.23
CA ILE A 618 3.87 37.18 -8.16
C ILE A 618 3.08 37.06 -6.86
N LEU A 619 3.17 35.91 -6.21
CA LEU A 619 2.53 35.64 -4.94
C LEU A 619 3.59 35.50 -3.85
N PRO A 620 3.41 36.14 -2.68
CA PRO A 620 4.29 35.94 -1.55
C PRO A 620 4.17 34.49 -1.05
N SER A 621 5.27 33.88 -0.65
CA SER A 621 5.26 32.59 0.05
C SER A 621 5.47 32.79 1.55
N SER A 622 5.17 31.76 2.34
CA SER A 622 5.45 31.74 3.79
C SER A 622 6.96 31.67 4.11
N TYR A 623 7.80 31.46 3.11
CA TYR A 623 9.26 31.46 3.22
C TYR A 623 9.77 32.75 2.58
N GLU A 624 10.49 33.57 3.36
CA GLU A 624 10.98 34.88 2.90
C GLU A 624 11.89 34.79 1.67
N GLU A 625 12.52 33.64 1.46
CA GLU A 625 13.44 33.37 0.34
C GLU A 625 12.74 32.81 -0.91
N LEU A 626 11.45 32.46 -0.83
CA LEU A 626 10.72 31.84 -1.93
C LEU A 626 9.56 32.71 -2.40
N VAL A 627 9.45 32.83 -3.72
CA VAL A 627 8.37 33.56 -4.39
C VAL A 627 7.62 32.59 -5.29
N LEU A 628 6.28 32.64 -5.25
CA LEU A 628 5.43 31.84 -6.11
C LEU A 628 5.09 32.63 -7.38
N LEU A 629 5.46 32.09 -8.53
CA LEU A 629 5.12 32.67 -9.83
C LEU A 629 3.91 31.94 -10.42
N LYS A 630 2.75 32.60 -10.43
CA LYS A 630 1.55 32.10 -11.09
C LYS A 630 1.53 32.57 -12.55
N LEU A 631 1.58 31.62 -13.47
CA LEU A 631 1.54 31.83 -14.92
C LEU A 631 0.21 31.33 -15.47
N ASP A 632 -0.61 32.24 -15.98
CA ASP A 632 -1.78 31.84 -16.77
C ASP A 632 -1.38 31.78 -18.25
N VAL A 633 -1.51 30.62 -18.87
CA VAL A 633 -1.09 30.37 -20.26
C VAL A 633 -2.25 30.70 -21.21
N LYS A 634 -1.95 31.23 -22.40
CA LYS A 634 -2.93 31.47 -23.47
C LYS A 634 -3.48 30.12 -23.95
N GLU A 635 -4.78 30.06 -24.25
CA GLU A 635 -5.36 28.93 -24.96
C GLU A 635 -4.79 28.91 -26.38
N ASP A 636 -3.92 27.96 -26.66
CA ASP A 636 -3.46 27.67 -28.02
C ASP A 636 -4.40 26.61 -28.62
N SER A 637 -4.98 26.92 -29.79
CA SER A 637 -5.89 26.03 -30.53
C SER A 637 -5.25 24.69 -30.88
N ASN A 638 -3.92 24.63 -30.92
CA ASN A 638 -3.13 23.41 -31.14
C ASN A 638 -2.65 22.74 -29.83
N ASN A 639 -3.00 23.29 -28.67
CA ASN A 639 -2.51 22.88 -27.35
C ASN A 639 -3.60 22.24 -26.48
N ARG A 640 -4.77 21.93 -27.07
CA ARG A 640 -5.77 20.99 -26.49
C ARG A 640 -5.25 19.57 -26.27
N MET A 641 -3.95 19.35 -26.44
CA MET A 641 -3.32 18.02 -26.40
C MET A 641 -2.36 17.84 -25.22
N THR A 642 -1.89 18.87 -24.51
CA THR A 642 -1.27 18.67 -23.18
C THR A 642 -2.32 18.10 -22.21
N PRO A 643 -2.09 16.93 -21.57
CA PRO A 643 -2.93 16.58 -20.44
C PRO A 643 -2.74 17.67 -19.40
N HIS A 644 -3.84 18.28 -18.98
CA HIS A 644 -3.89 18.95 -17.69
C HIS A 644 -3.71 17.92 -16.57
#